data_AF-A0A0X3UVV9-F1
#
_entry.id   AF-A0A0X3UVV9-F1
#
_cell.length_a   1.000
_cell.length_b   1.000
_cell.length_c   1.000
_cell.angle_alpha   90.00
_cell.angle_beta   90.00
_cell.angle_gamma   90.00
#
_symmetry.space_group_name_H-M   'P 1'
#
loop_
_entity.id
_entity.type
_entity.pdbx_description
1 polymer ?
#
loop_
_entity_poly.entity_id
_entity_poly.type
_entity_poly.pdbx_seq_one_letter_code
_entity_poly.pdbx_strand_id
1 'polypeptide(L)'
;MKPITLSRRLVSVALVAGLAVLGLSPVAAQAAGGPNLAIGKAVAASGALGAQPASAVNDGNANSYWESPNNAFPQWVQVDLGSSVAIDQVVLKLPPAAAWATRTETLSVQGSTDGSAFSTLSASAGRVFNPATGNAVTVDLTATTVRYVRVHITANTGWPAGQLSELEVYGVAGPVDPDPDPPTGTNLAGGKAIEASSATFNFVATNANDGNLASYWESAGFPATLTVKLGADANVTGVVVKLNPDQAWGTRQQAIQVLGRAGTATAFTELKPRADYGFNPSSNQNTVTIPVSGRASDVRLQIFTNSGAPGGQVAELQVIGAWAPAPDLVVTSTTWSPAAPDETSAIALTATVRNAGTVASAATKADFKLGGTVVAGADVPALAAGASATVTGTAGARAQGSYTVSTTVDPANTVAESNNDNNTFTASTPLVVGQAPGPDLQVTAITMTPANPAVGTAVSFTVAVQNRGISAAGASTTRLAVGTTTLTGATPAIAAGATTTVTIGGTWTAASGGATAVATADSAGVIAETNENNNTLSRSIVVGRGAAVPYTEYEAEAGRYQGTLLQADPLRTFGHTNFATESSGRQSVRLTSTGQFVEVTSTNQTNSIVVRNSVPDAAGGGGQDWTISLYVNDVFNRKLTLSSRNSWLYGTSDDTESLSNTPSADARRLFDESNLLLGQSYPAGTRFKLQRDSGDAASFYVIDLIDLEQVAAPLSQPAGCVSITTYGAVPNDGVDDTAAIQRAVTDDENGVISCVWIPAGQWRQEQKILSPDPTRNQYNQKGIRNAVIRGAGMWHTQLYTNTQPQNVVGNINHPHEGNVGFDIDDNTQISDLAIFGNTQNRANRGHGLNGRFGKNTKISNVWIEHVNVGAWVGRDYSDTPAYWNPGDGVEFTGMRIRDTFADGINFSNGTRNSRVFNSSFRTTGDDALAIWANPYVKDQSVDINHDDHFLNNTVQLPWRANGIAIYGGYGNSAENNLVYDTANYPGIMLATDHSPLPFSGTTLLANNGLYRTGGAFWNEDQEFGAITLFPSTKDITGVTIRDTDIIDSTFDGIQFKNGGGNMPNVAITNVRIDKSNNGAGILAMSGARGNAVLSGVTVTNSADGNIVTQPGSQFTFSGS
;
A
#
# COMPACT_ATOMS: atom_id res chain seq x y z
N MET A 1 -48.53 94.56 -0.03
CA MET A 1 -48.31 93.79 1.22
C MET A 1 -46.98 93.06 1.09
N LYS A 2 -46.27 92.90 2.21
CA LYS A 2 -44.81 92.82 2.38
C LYS A 2 -44.00 91.79 1.53
N PRO A 3 -42.68 92.06 1.30
CA PRO A 3 -41.84 91.50 0.21
C PRO A 3 -40.65 90.61 0.71
N ILE A 4 -40.09 89.66 -0.09
CA ILE A 4 -38.88 89.68 -0.98
C ILE A 4 -37.52 89.21 -0.34
N THR A 5 -36.75 88.43 -1.14
CA THR A 5 -35.25 88.28 -1.27
C THR A 5 -34.43 87.52 -0.20
N LEU A 6 -33.19 87.00 -0.37
CA LEU A 6 -32.19 86.67 -1.43
C LEU A 6 -30.78 86.72 -0.73
N SER A 7 -29.81 85.93 -1.22
CA SER A 7 -28.34 86.19 -1.23
C SER A 7 -27.40 86.11 0.02
N ARG A 8 -26.34 85.31 -0.17
CA ARG A 8 -24.86 85.40 0.13
C ARG A 8 -24.23 86.40 1.16
N ARG A 9 -23.30 85.83 1.98
CA ARG A 9 -21.91 86.21 2.43
C ARG A 9 -21.59 87.41 3.37
N LEU A 10 -20.71 87.17 4.38
CA LEU A 10 -19.57 87.96 4.99
C LEU A 10 -19.42 87.62 6.52
N VAL A 11 -18.38 86.97 7.09
CA VAL A 11 -16.95 87.27 7.44
C VAL A 11 -16.70 88.05 8.78
N SER A 12 -16.04 87.35 9.74
CA SER A 12 -14.98 87.72 10.74
C SER A 12 -15.19 88.17 12.23
N VAL A 13 -14.67 87.33 13.16
CA VAL A 13 -13.60 87.51 14.22
C VAL A 13 -13.86 87.96 15.70
N ALA A 14 -13.18 87.23 16.64
CA ALA A 14 -12.59 87.54 17.99
C ALA A 14 -13.47 87.49 19.29
N LEU A 15 -13.00 87.24 20.54
CA LEU A 15 -11.84 86.61 21.23
C LEU A 15 -12.08 86.71 22.79
N VAL A 16 -11.77 85.66 23.58
CA VAL A 16 -11.20 85.59 24.98
C VAL A 16 -11.89 86.17 26.24
N ALA A 17 -12.08 85.32 27.29
CA ALA A 17 -11.47 85.35 28.66
C ALA A 17 -12.37 84.89 29.84
N GLY A 18 -11.88 83.92 30.64
CA GLY A 18 -11.78 84.02 32.11
C GLY A 18 -12.59 83.07 33.02
N LEU A 19 -11.93 82.09 33.68
CA LEU A 19 -11.88 81.90 35.15
C LEU A 19 -10.97 80.70 35.59
N ALA A 20 -10.22 80.90 36.68
CA ALA A 20 -9.46 79.93 37.51
C ALA A 20 -9.88 80.18 38.99
N VAL A 21 -9.86 79.30 40.00
CA VAL A 21 -8.79 78.45 40.57
C VAL A 21 -9.40 77.44 41.57
N LEU A 22 -8.97 76.17 41.55
CA LEU A 22 -8.64 75.30 42.71
C LEU A 22 -7.77 74.14 42.18
N GLY A 23 -6.65 73.87 42.84
CA GLY A 23 -5.50 73.16 42.28
C GLY A 23 -5.57 71.63 42.20
N LEU A 24 -4.93 71.09 41.17
CA LEU A 24 -4.31 69.76 41.06
C LEU A 24 -3.10 69.91 40.11
N SER A 25 -1.94 69.38 40.53
CA SER A 25 -0.70 69.38 39.76
C SER A 25 -0.85 68.66 38.41
N PRO A 26 -0.13 69.05 37.34
CA PRO A 26 -0.10 68.26 36.12
C PRO A 26 0.62 66.93 36.40
N VAL A 27 -0.13 65.83 36.29
CA VAL A 27 0.43 64.48 36.26
C VAL A 27 1.15 64.35 34.92
N ALA A 28 2.43 63.96 34.93
CA ALA A 28 3.12 63.52 33.72
C ALA A 28 2.38 62.29 33.17
N ALA A 29 2.01 62.34 31.88
CA ALA A 29 1.47 61.18 31.19
C ALA A 29 2.55 60.08 31.17
N GLN A 30 2.24 58.93 31.75
CA GLN A 30 3.03 57.71 31.62
C GLN A 30 2.68 57.06 30.29
N ALA A 31 3.67 56.73 29.47
CA ALA A 31 3.48 55.94 28.26
C ALA A 31 2.96 54.54 28.61
N ALA A 32 1.96 54.08 27.84
CA ALA A 32 1.39 52.75 27.97
C ALA A 32 1.69 51.93 26.71
N GLY A 33 2.71 51.07 26.79
CA GLY A 33 2.64 49.69 26.26
C GLY A 33 2.63 49.42 24.75
N GLY A 34 3.12 50.30 23.88
CA GLY A 34 3.34 49.99 22.46
C GLY A 34 4.58 49.09 22.22
N PRO A 35 4.68 48.37 21.09
CA PRO A 35 5.87 47.57 20.76
C PRO A 35 7.08 48.46 20.48
N ASN A 36 8.28 48.00 20.85
CA ASN A 36 9.54 48.67 20.50
C ASN A 36 9.74 48.62 18.98
N LEU A 37 9.65 49.78 18.33
CA LEU A 37 9.75 49.95 16.88
C LEU A 37 11.18 49.79 16.34
N ALA A 38 12.18 49.82 17.22
CA ALA A 38 13.59 49.76 16.85
C ALA A 38 14.16 48.33 16.79
N ILE A 39 13.50 47.32 17.37
CA ILE A 39 14.08 45.97 17.51
C ILE A 39 14.35 45.31 16.15
N GLY A 40 15.57 44.79 15.97
CA GLY A 40 16.02 44.12 14.74
C GLY A 40 16.12 45.00 13.49
N LYS A 41 15.97 46.33 13.63
CA LYS A 41 16.07 47.30 12.53
C LYS A 41 17.51 47.64 12.16
N ALA A 42 17.73 48.25 11.00
CA ALA A 42 19.07 48.61 10.54
C ALA A 42 19.68 49.71 11.42
N VAL A 43 20.90 49.49 11.90
CA VAL A 43 21.64 50.43 12.77
C VAL A 43 22.87 50.96 12.07
N ALA A 44 23.13 52.26 12.24
CA ALA A 44 24.40 52.87 11.89
C ALA A 44 24.93 53.69 13.06
N ALA A 45 26.25 53.90 13.14
CA ALA A 45 26.88 54.72 14.16
C ALA A 45 28.05 55.52 13.58
N SER A 46 28.48 56.58 14.27
CA SER A 46 29.70 57.35 13.93
C SER A 46 30.98 56.52 14.01
N GLY A 47 30.94 55.42 14.78
CA GLY A 47 32.01 54.44 14.90
C GLY A 47 31.64 53.39 15.94
N ALA A 48 32.36 52.27 15.96
CA ALA A 48 32.22 51.24 16.98
C ALA A 48 33.58 50.62 17.30
N LEU A 49 33.78 50.20 18.55
CA LEU A 49 34.87 49.33 18.93
C LEU A 49 34.56 47.91 18.40
N GLY A 50 35.53 47.24 17.77
CA GLY A 50 35.25 46.02 16.98
C GLY A 50 34.51 44.88 17.71
N ALA A 51 34.66 44.76 19.04
CA ALA A 51 33.96 43.76 19.84
C ALA A 51 32.57 44.19 20.33
N GLN A 52 32.18 45.46 20.14
CA GLN A 52 30.95 46.08 20.65
C GLN A 52 30.23 46.84 19.51
N PRO A 53 29.63 46.11 18.56
CA PRO A 53 29.12 46.66 17.31
C PRO A 53 27.87 47.52 17.50
N ALA A 54 27.58 48.40 16.53
CA ALA A 54 26.39 49.26 16.58
C ALA A 54 25.07 48.46 16.63
N SER A 55 25.00 47.29 16.00
CA SER A 55 23.82 46.42 16.01
C SER A 55 23.41 45.91 17.40
N ALA A 56 24.28 46.05 18.40
CA ALA A 56 23.96 45.65 19.76
C ALA A 56 22.91 46.56 20.43
N VAL A 57 22.62 47.75 19.90
CA VAL A 57 21.64 48.67 20.54
C VAL A 57 20.18 48.30 20.28
N ASN A 58 19.88 47.25 19.52
CA ASN A 58 18.50 46.86 19.24
C ASN A 58 18.34 45.34 19.00
N ASP A 59 19.24 44.55 19.58
CA ASP A 59 19.24 43.08 19.46
C ASP A 59 18.33 42.41 20.50
N GLY A 60 17.76 43.17 21.44
CA GLY A 60 16.88 42.67 22.49
C GLY A 60 17.62 41.99 23.64
N ASN A 61 18.95 42.07 23.68
CA ASN A 61 19.79 41.53 24.72
C ASN A 61 20.49 42.66 25.49
N ALA A 62 19.91 43.02 26.64
CA ALA A 62 20.46 44.05 27.51
C ALA A 62 21.89 43.79 28.03
N ASN A 63 22.48 42.61 27.83
CA ASN A 63 23.86 42.32 28.25
C ASN A 63 24.91 42.59 27.15
N SER A 64 24.53 42.69 25.88
CA SER A 64 25.38 43.21 24.80
C SER A 64 25.31 44.74 24.78
N TYR A 65 26.31 45.40 24.20
CA TYR A 65 26.30 46.86 24.05
C TYR A 65 27.11 47.33 22.85
N TRP A 66 26.76 48.51 22.37
CA TRP A 66 27.58 49.29 21.46
C TRP A 66 28.50 50.21 22.25
N GLU A 67 29.74 50.35 21.80
CA GLU A 67 30.71 51.33 22.31
C GLU A 67 31.33 52.11 21.15
N SER A 68 31.26 53.44 21.21
CA SER A 68 31.92 54.32 20.24
C SER A 68 33.45 54.38 20.45
N PRO A 69 34.25 54.88 19.49
CA PRO A 69 35.68 55.12 19.70
C PRO A 69 35.99 56.03 20.92
N ASN A 70 36.98 55.63 21.72
CA ASN A 70 37.34 56.31 22.95
C ASN A 70 37.91 57.72 22.71
N ASN A 71 37.57 58.66 23.60
CA ASN A 71 37.98 60.07 23.63
C ASN A 71 37.59 60.88 22.38
N ALA A 72 36.58 60.44 21.64
CA ALA A 72 36.21 61.02 20.34
C ALA A 72 34.82 61.70 20.33
N PHE A 73 34.31 62.15 21.48
CA PHE A 73 33.01 62.84 21.52
C PHE A 73 32.98 64.10 20.63
N PRO A 74 31.84 64.41 19.98
CA PRO A 74 30.57 63.68 20.06
C PRO A 74 30.51 62.43 19.20
N GLN A 75 29.72 61.45 19.64
CA GLN A 75 29.46 60.19 18.95
C GLN A 75 27.96 59.95 18.82
N TRP A 76 27.53 59.19 17.81
CA TRP A 76 26.12 58.91 17.59
C TRP A 76 25.86 57.47 17.16
N VAL A 77 24.68 56.97 17.52
CA VAL A 77 24.09 55.73 16.99
C VAL A 77 22.66 56.01 16.55
N GLN A 78 22.25 55.42 15.44
CA GLN A 78 20.93 55.65 14.84
C GLN A 78 20.29 54.36 14.36
N VAL A 79 18.97 54.31 14.44
CA VAL A 79 18.14 53.22 13.92
C VAL A 79 17.29 53.75 12.76
N ASP A 80 17.25 53.04 11.63
CA ASP A 80 16.26 53.24 10.55
C ASP A 80 15.03 52.36 10.83
N LEU A 81 13.90 52.99 11.18
CA LEU A 81 12.64 52.31 11.48
C LEU A 81 12.01 51.65 10.23
N GLY A 82 12.52 51.96 9.03
CA GLY A 82 12.11 51.42 7.73
C GLY A 82 11.01 52.26 7.05
N SER A 83 10.25 53.05 7.80
CA SER A 83 9.26 54.00 7.30
C SER A 83 9.09 55.16 8.28
N SER A 84 8.50 56.28 7.83
CA SER A 84 8.22 57.42 8.71
C SER A 84 7.05 57.11 9.63
N VAL A 85 7.30 57.09 10.93
CA VAL A 85 6.32 56.78 11.98
C VAL A 85 6.34 57.86 13.07
N ALA A 86 5.18 58.13 13.67
CA ALA A 86 5.07 59.10 14.75
C ALA A 86 5.51 58.48 16.08
N ILE A 87 6.51 59.08 16.73
CA ILE A 87 7.09 58.61 18.00
C ILE A 87 6.92 59.65 19.08
N ASP A 88 6.73 59.21 20.32
CA ASP A 88 6.63 60.07 21.51
C ASP A 88 7.52 59.63 22.67
N GLN A 89 8.22 58.50 22.56
CA GLN A 89 9.11 58.04 23.62
C GLN A 89 10.30 57.25 23.08
N VAL A 90 11.45 57.43 23.73
CA VAL A 90 12.65 56.61 23.56
C VAL A 90 13.12 56.11 24.91
N VAL A 91 13.47 54.82 25.01
CA VAL A 91 14.10 54.24 26.20
C VAL A 91 15.52 53.82 25.84
N LEU A 92 16.48 54.32 26.60
CA LEU A 92 17.91 54.04 26.44
C LEU A 92 18.34 53.14 27.59
N LYS A 93 19.17 52.13 27.32
CA LYS A 93 19.70 51.24 28.36
C LYS A 93 21.21 51.10 28.29
N LEU A 94 21.79 50.74 29.44
CA LEU A 94 23.13 50.18 29.59
C LEU A 94 23.02 48.78 30.19
N PRO A 95 24.06 47.93 30.11
CA PRO A 95 23.99 46.61 30.69
C PRO A 95 23.67 46.63 32.19
N PRO A 96 22.76 45.76 32.66
CA PRO A 96 22.16 45.88 34.00
C PRO A 96 23.10 45.48 35.13
N ALA A 97 24.26 44.88 34.82
CA ALA A 97 25.21 44.41 35.81
C ALA A 97 25.76 45.57 36.67
N ALA A 98 25.81 45.36 37.99
CA ALA A 98 26.28 46.38 38.95
C ALA A 98 27.70 46.91 38.66
N ALA A 99 28.54 46.13 37.97
CA ALA A 99 29.88 46.52 37.51
C ALA A 99 29.89 47.74 36.57
N TRP A 100 28.76 48.06 35.92
CA TRP A 100 28.62 49.27 35.11
C TRP A 100 28.55 50.56 35.94
N ALA A 101 28.29 50.48 37.25
CA ALA A 101 28.18 51.62 38.15
C ALA A 101 27.17 52.70 37.71
N THR A 102 26.80 53.59 38.63
CA THR A 102 25.97 54.74 38.27
C THR A 102 26.79 55.73 37.45
N ARG A 103 26.29 56.15 36.29
CA ARG A 103 26.98 57.09 35.38
C ARG A 103 26.01 58.02 34.69
N THR A 104 26.51 59.13 34.17
CA THR A 104 25.74 60.10 33.41
C THR A 104 26.25 60.19 31.99
N GLU A 105 25.40 59.94 31.00
CA GLU A 105 25.69 60.25 29.60
C GLU A 105 24.97 61.54 29.20
N THR A 106 25.71 62.53 28.71
CA THR A 106 25.14 63.77 28.17
C THR A 106 24.80 63.54 26.71
N LEU A 107 23.50 63.54 26.39
CA LEU A 107 23.01 63.18 25.07
C LEU A 107 21.78 63.99 24.65
N SER A 108 21.60 64.09 23.33
CA SER A 108 20.36 64.55 22.69
C SER A 108 19.76 63.42 21.86
N VAL A 109 18.43 63.44 21.70
CA VAL A 109 17.72 62.54 20.77
C VAL A 109 17.33 63.37 19.55
N GLN A 110 17.64 62.86 18.37
CA GLN A 110 17.43 63.53 17.09
C GLN A 110 16.61 62.64 16.16
N GLY A 111 15.87 63.27 15.25
CA GLY A 111 14.97 62.61 14.32
C GLY A 111 15.15 63.11 12.90
N SER A 112 14.96 62.23 11.92
CA SER A 112 14.98 62.58 10.50
C SER A 112 13.99 61.72 9.72
N THR A 113 13.40 62.25 8.65
CA THR A 113 12.59 61.48 7.71
C THR A 113 13.41 60.92 6.54
N ASP A 114 14.57 61.50 6.25
CA ASP A 114 15.40 61.18 5.07
C ASP A 114 16.79 60.61 5.40
N GLY A 115 17.20 60.64 6.67
CA GLY A 115 18.47 60.08 7.15
C GLY A 115 19.67 60.99 6.95
N SER A 116 19.47 62.23 6.47
CA SER A 116 20.52 63.22 6.19
C SER A 116 20.31 64.54 6.95
N ALA A 117 19.09 65.06 7.01
CA ALA A 117 18.75 66.27 7.75
C ALA A 117 18.07 65.90 9.08
N PHE A 118 18.70 66.22 10.21
CA PHE A 118 18.20 65.85 11.54
C PHE A 118 17.73 67.07 12.33
N SER A 119 16.56 66.94 12.95
CA SER A 119 16.02 67.86 13.95
C SER A 119 16.16 67.28 15.36
N THR A 120 16.43 68.14 16.34
CA THR A 120 16.50 67.73 17.75
C THR A 120 15.10 67.47 18.31
N LEU A 121 14.85 66.24 18.78
CA LEU A 121 13.60 65.80 19.40
C LEU A 121 13.63 65.97 20.93
N SER A 122 14.79 65.70 21.54
CA SER A 122 15.11 66.05 22.93
C SER A 122 16.43 66.80 22.96
N ALA A 123 16.43 67.98 23.57
CA ALA A 123 17.65 68.77 23.78
C ALA A 123 18.70 67.99 24.58
N SER A 124 19.97 68.38 24.43
CA SER A 124 21.09 67.73 25.10
C SER A 124 21.00 67.89 26.61
N ALA A 125 21.01 66.78 27.35
CA ALA A 125 20.94 66.76 28.80
C ALA A 125 21.74 65.57 29.36
N GLY A 126 22.24 65.72 30.59
CA GLY A 126 22.83 64.60 31.34
C GLY A 126 21.75 63.60 31.75
N ARG A 127 21.89 62.34 31.31
CA ARG A 127 20.99 61.23 31.61
C ARG A 127 21.67 60.24 32.54
N VAL A 128 21.13 60.07 33.74
CA VAL A 128 21.72 59.20 34.77
C VAL A 128 21.24 57.76 34.57
N PHE A 129 22.18 56.87 34.29
CA PHE A 129 21.98 55.43 34.27
C PHE A 129 22.42 54.86 35.63
N ASN A 130 21.50 54.20 36.33
CA ASN A 130 21.75 53.61 37.63
C ASN A 130 21.39 52.10 37.61
N PRO A 131 22.34 51.19 37.91
CA PRO A 131 22.07 49.76 37.88
C PRO A 131 20.97 49.35 38.87
N ALA A 132 20.82 50.08 39.99
CA ALA A 132 19.78 49.82 40.99
C ALA A 132 18.35 50.07 40.46
N THR A 133 18.21 50.83 39.38
CA THR A 133 16.92 51.09 38.70
C THR A 133 16.90 50.50 37.29
N GLY A 134 17.73 49.49 37.02
CA GLY A 134 17.76 48.74 35.76
C GLY A 134 18.61 49.34 34.66
N ASN A 135 19.47 50.33 34.96
CA ASN A 135 20.33 51.00 33.98
C ASN A 135 19.56 51.48 32.73
N ALA A 136 18.35 52.00 32.94
CA ALA A 136 17.48 52.47 31.88
C ALA A 136 17.11 53.94 32.12
N VAL A 137 17.03 54.71 31.03
CA VAL A 137 16.56 56.09 31.01
C VAL A 137 15.46 56.22 29.97
N THR A 138 14.31 56.71 30.40
CA THR A 138 13.21 57.07 29.49
C THR A 138 13.32 58.54 29.11
N VAL A 139 13.16 58.84 27.83
CA VAL A 139 13.13 60.19 27.26
C VAL A 139 11.80 60.35 26.53
N ASP A 140 10.88 61.08 27.17
CA ASP A 140 9.61 61.47 26.55
C ASP A 140 9.84 62.60 25.54
N LEU A 141 9.14 62.51 24.42
CA LEU A 141 9.25 63.39 23.26
C LEU A 141 7.89 64.04 22.97
N THR A 142 7.92 65.23 22.39
CA THR A 142 6.71 65.72 21.70
C THR A 142 6.50 64.88 20.45
N ALA A 143 5.30 64.30 20.30
CA ALA A 143 4.95 63.43 19.18
C ALA A 143 5.44 63.99 17.84
N THR A 144 6.29 63.23 17.15
CA THR A 144 6.93 63.69 15.91
C THR A 144 7.15 62.52 14.95
N THR A 145 6.87 62.74 13.67
CA THR A 145 7.00 61.72 12.62
C THR A 145 8.43 61.67 12.09
N VAL A 146 9.09 60.53 12.28
CA VAL A 146 10.49 60.30 11.89
C VAL A 146 10.65 58.89 11.35
N ARG A 147 11.64 58.70 10.50
CA ARG A 147 12.08 57.38 10.04
C ARG A 147 13.39 56.96 10.72
N TYR A 148 14.27 57.91 10.97
CA TYR A 148 15.56 57.69 11.60
C TYR A 148 15.55 58.34 12.99
N VAL A 149 15.90 57.56 14.01
CA VAL A 149 16.09 58.05 15.38
C VAL A 149 17.56 57.92 15.72
N ARG A 150 18.19 59.03 16.10
CA ARG A 150 19.62 59.13 16.40
C ARG A 150 19.85 59.63 17.81
N VAL A 151 20.64 58.89 18.59
CA VAL A 151 21.13 59.33 19.90
C VAL A 151 22.51 59.94 19.68
N HIS A 152 22.67 61.21 20.03
CA HIS A 152 23.92 61.95 19.86
C HIS A 152 24.50 62.32 21.23
N ILE A 153 25.60 61.66 21.58
CA ILE A 153 26.23 61.64 22.91
C ILE A 153 27.50 62.51 22.89
N THR A 154 27.62 63.42 23.85
CA THR A 154 28.73 64.40 23.93
C THR A 154 29.63 64.21 25.15
N ALA A 155 29.20 63.44 26.16
CA ALA A 155 30.02 63.11 27.32
C ALA A 155 29.48 61.87 28.05
N ASN A 156 30.34 61.11 28.71
CA ASN A 156 29.97 60.00 29.60
C ASN A 156 30.90 60.01 30.82
N THR A 157 30.34 59.97 32.04
CA THR A 157 31.14 59.99 33.28
C THR A 157 31.72 58.63 33.66
N GLY A 158 31.20 57.53 33.09
CA GLY A 158 31.62 56.17 33.42
C GLY A 158 32.73 55.61 32.53
N TRP A 159 32.87 56.13 31.31
CA TRP A 159 33.85 55.68 30.32
C TRP A 159 34.07 56.78 29.27
N PRO A 160 35.26 56.90 28.62
CA PRO A 160 35.50 57.94 27.62
C PRO A 160 34.87 57.64 26.25
N ALA A 161 33.68 57.02 26.19
CA ALA A 161 32.94 56.71 24.96
C ALA A 161 31.43 56.74 25.19
N GLY A 162 30.65 56.91 24.11
CA GLY A 162 29.21 56.69 24.15
C GLY A 162 28.92 55.20 24.18
N GLN A 163 28.02 54.78 25.06
CA GLN A 163 27.67 53.37 25.24
C GLN A 163 26.16 53.20 25.34
N LEU A 164 25.60 52.17 24.69
CA LEU A 164 24.19 51.79 24.82
C LEU A 164 24.04 50.28 24.64
N SER A 165 23.27 49.62 25.51
CA SER A 165 22.81 48.24 25.29
C SER A 165 21.48 48.17 24.57
N GLU A 166 20.60 49.15 24.75
CA GLU A 166 19.35 49.24 23.99
C GLU A 166 19.00 50.69 23.68
N LEU A 167 18.46 50.89 22.47
CA LEU A 167 17.76 52.05 21.96
C LEU A 167 16.37 51.58 21.54
N GLU A 168 15.41 51.72 22.45
CA GLU A 168 14.02 51.38 22.21
C GLU A 168 13.26 52.62 21.76
N VAL A 169 12.45 52.50 20.73
CA VAL A 169 11.66 53.60 20.16
C VAL A 169 10.19 53.24 20.21
N TYR A 170 9.37 54.10 20.81
CA TYR A 170 7.94 53.86 20.98
C TYR A 170 7.12 54.93 20.25
N GLY A 171 6.08 54.45 19.57
CA GLY A 171 5.16 55.28 18.80
C GLY A 171 4.21 56.07 19.70
N VAL A 172 3.69 57.21 19.21
CA VAL A 172 2.54 57.87 19.84
C VAL A 172 1.45 56.84 20.01
N ALA A 173 0.87 56.74 21.20
CA ALA A 173 -0.37 56.03 21.38
C ALA A 173 -1.41 56.67 20.45
N GLY A 174 -1.58 56.08 19.27
CA GLY A 174 -2.71 56.38 18.43
C GLY A 174 -3.99 56.08 19.20
N PRO A 175 -5.16 56.50 18.67
CA PRO A 175 -6.36 55.73 18.95
C PRO A 175 -5.97 54.25 18.81
N VAL A 176 -6.48 53.39 19.70
CA VAL A 176 -6.73 51.99 19.36
C VAL A 176 -6.91 51.94 17.85
N ASP A 177 -6.04 51.21 17.16
CA ASP A 177 -6.38 50.73 15.80
C ASP A 177 -7.83 50.33 15.95
N PRO A 178 -8.79 51.00 15.26
CA PRO A 178 -10.17 50.59 15.36
C PRO A 178 -10.09 49.12 15.05
N ASP A 179 -10.36 48.28 16.07
CA ASP A 179 -10.48 46.85 15.90
C ASP A 179 -11.27 46.73 14.61
N PRO A 180 -10.67 46.27 13.49
CA PRO A 180 -11.44 46.15 12.28
C PRO A 180 -12.54 45.21 12.70
N ASP A 181 -13.78 45.70 12.62
CA ASP A 181 -14.94 45.18 13.35
C ASP A 181 -14.77 43.69 13.66
N PRO A 182 -14.92 43.24 14.93
CA PRO A 182 -14.60 41.89 15.37
C PRO A 182 -14.98 40.90 14.28
N PRO A 183 -14.04 40.06 13.77
CA PRO A 183 -14.16 39.42 12.46
C PRO A 183 -15.58 38.99 12.16
N THR A 184 -16.21 39.67 11.20
CA THR A 184 -17.61 39.43 10.86
C THR A 184 -17.72 38.34 9.81
N GLY A 185 -18.62 37.38 10.04
CA GLY A 185 -18.80 36.24 9.14
C GLY A 185 -18.87 34.92 9.89
N THR A 186 -18.74 33.83 9.14
CA THR A 186 -18.76 32.45 9.66
C THR A 186 -17.37 31.84 9.60
N ASN A 187 -17.10 30.82 10.42
CA ASN A 187 -15.88 30.02 10.26
C ASN A 187 -15.98 29.18 8.98
N LEU A 188 -15.05 29.39 8.05
CA LEU A 188 -14.98 28.73 6.75
C LEU A 188 -13.98 27.56 6.71
N ALA A 189 -13.21 27.34 7.77
CA ALA A 189 -12.09 26.39 7.79
C ALA A 189 -12.44 24.98 8.31
N GLY A 190 -13.53 24.84 9.08
CA GLY A 190 -13.88 23.58 9.75
C GLY A 190 -14.08 22.42 8.77
N GLY A 191 -13.39 21.30 9.01
CA GLY A 191 -13.48 20.09 8.18
C GLY A 191 -12.96 20.21 6.74
N LYS A 192 -12.36 21.35 6.37
CA LYS A 192 -11.77 21.57 5.04
C LYS A 192 -10.39 20.91 4.92
N ALA A 193 -9.91 20.71 3.70
CA ALA A 193 -8.56 20.18 3.48
C ALA A 193 -7.51 21.14 4.06
N ILE A 194 -6.57 20.60 4.84
CA ILE A 194 -5.52 21.36 5.51
C ILE A 194 -4.17 20.66 5.37
N GLU A 195 -3.14 21.42 5.00
CA GLU A 195 -1.79 20.92 4.73
C GLU A 195 -0.76 21.67 5.59
N ALA A 196 0.25 20.95 6.08
CA ALA A 196 1.33 21.53 6.88
C ALA A 196 2.69 21.30 6.22
N SER A 197 3.67 22.16 6.54
CA SER A 197 5.06 21.98 6.10
C SER A 197 5.73 20.73 6.69
N SER A 198 5.31 20.33 7.89
CA SER A 198 5.80 19.16 8.62
C SER A 198 4.85 18.84 9.77
N ALA A 199 5.01 17.67 10.37
CA ALA A 199 4.34 17.27 11.60
C ALA A 199 5.31 16.50 12.50
N THR A 200 5.09 16.56 13.81
CA THR A 200 5.82 15.79 14.82
C THR A 200 4.88 14.72 15.38
N PHE A 201 5.33 13.46 15.44
CA PHE A 201 4.51 12.32 15.89
C PHE A 201 3.14 12.25 15.19
N ASN A 202 2.05 12.15 15.95
CA ASN A 202 0.68 12.12 15.47
C ASN A 202 -0.02 13.49 15.55
N PHE A 203 0.71 14.59 15.78
CA PHE A 203 0.19 15.95 15.79
C PHE A 203 0.10 16.50 14.36
N VAL A 204 -0.78 15.90 13.56
CA VAL A 204 -0.93 16.14 12.12
C VAL A 204 -1.82 17.34 11.79
N ALA A 205 -1.72 17.87 10.57
CA ALA A 205 -2.41 19.09 10.14
C ALA A 205 -3.93 19.06 10.33
N THR A 206 -4.58 17.92 10.12
CA THR A 206 -6.04 17.74 10.24
C THR A 206 -6.55 17.94 11.66
N ASN A 207 -5.68 17.81 12.67
CA ASN A 207 -6.05 18.12 14.05
C ASN A 207 -6.30 19.62 14.26
N ALA A 208 -5.84 20.49 13.37
CA ALA A 208 -5.99 21.93 13.51
C ALA A 208 -7.31 22.48 12.93
N ASN A 209 -8.24 21.65 12.47
CA ASN A 209 -9.57 22.10 12.03
C ASN A 209 -10.66 21.01 12.18
N ASP A 210 -10.47 20.09 13.13
CA ASP A 210 -11.39 19.00 13.46
C ASP A 210 -12.44 19.40 14.50
N GLY A 211 -12.36 20.63 15.05
CA GLY A 211 -13.24 21.13 16.11
C GLY A 211 -12.90 20.60 17.51
N ASN A 212 -11.80 19.88 17.69
CA ASN A 212 -11.38 19.27 18.95
C ASN A 212 -10.16 19.97 19.55
N LEU A 213 -10.37 20.85 20.53
CA LEU A 213 -9.28 21.58 21.20
C LEU A 213 -8.31 20.70 22.02
N ALA A 214 -8.60 19.40 22.19
CA ALA A 214 -7.70 18.46 22.84
C ALA A 214 -6.71 17.80 21.87
N SER A 215 -7.00 17.79 20.56
CA SER A 215 -6.05 17.44 19.51
C SER A 215 -5.31 18.72 19.07
N TYR A 216 -4.14 18.57 18.44
CA TYR A 216 -3.43 19.69 17.85
C TYR A 216 -2.45 19.23 16.76
N TRP A 217 -2.12 20.16 15.87
CA TRP A 217 -0.98 20.06 14.98
C TRP A 217 0.27 20.64 15.63
N GLU A 218 1.41 19.99 15.44
CA GLU A 218 2.74 20.49 15.83
C GLU A 218 3.75 20.28 14.71
N SER A 219 4.44 21.33 14.29
CA SER A 219 5.51 21.25 13.28
C SER A 219 6.81 20.68 13.83
N ALA A 220 7.69 20.16 12.97
CA ALA A 220 9.02 19.72 13.36
C ALA A 220 10.07 20.84 13.59
N GLY A 221 9.72 22.11 13.31
CA GLY A 221 10.61 23.26 13.48
C GLY A 221 10.13 24.50 12.70
N PHE A 222 10.91 25.59 12.74
CA PHE A 222 10.55 26.89 12.13
C PHE A 222 11.40 27.24 10.90
N PRO A 223 10.88 28.05 9.95
CA PRO A 223 9.49 28.51 9.88
C PRO A 223 8.55 27.37 9.48
N ALA A 224 7.38 27.30 10.13
CA ALA A 224 6.36 26.30 9.85
C ALA A 224 5.19 26.93 9.09
N THR A 225 4.55 26.17 8.20
CA THR A 225 3.33 26.63 7.51
C THR A 225 2.17 25.68 7.74
N LEU A 226 0.97 26.23 7.92
CA LEU A 226 -0.30 25.51 7.99
C LEU A 226 -1.29 26.20 7.07
N THR A 227 -1.77 25.52 6.02
CA THR A 227 -2.61 26.08 4.96
C THR A 227 -3.95 25.37 4.89
N VAL A 228 -5.05 26.10 5.05
CA VAL A 228 -6.40 25.58 4.83
C VAL A 228 -6.90 25.97 3.44
N LYS A 229 -7.50 25.01 2.73
CA LYS A 229 -8.12 25.19 1.40
C LYS A 229 -9.62 25.40 1.58
N LEU A 230 -10.10 26.64 1.41
CA LEU A 230 -11.50 26.99 1.62
C LEU A 230 -12.42 26.43 0.51
N GLY A 231 -11.90 26.28 -0.71
CA GLY A 231 -12.61 25.73 -1.86
C GLY A 231 -13.20 26.77 -2.82
N ALA A 232 -13.39 28.02 -2.36
CA ALA A 232 -13.81 29.17 -3.16
C ALA A 232 -13.19 30.46 -2.60
N ASP A 233 -13.18 31.55 -3.36
CA ASP A 233 -12.75 32.84 -2.85
C ASP A 233 -13.72 33.35 -1.76
N ALA A 234 -13.18 33.66 -0.59
CA ALA A 234 -13.89 34.36 0.48
C ALA A 234 -13.30 35.75 0.71
N ASN A 235 -14.16 36.70 1.08
CA ASN A 235 -13.71 37.94 1.71
C ASN A 235 -13.43 37.63 3.19
N VAL A 236 -12.16 37.44 3.52
CA VAL A 236 -11.68 37.08 4.85
C VAL A 236 -11.55 38.33 5.71
N THR A 237 -12.14 38.30 6.89
CA THR A 237 -12.18 39.39 7.88
C THR A 237 -11.35 39.06 9.13
N GLY A 238 -10.98 37.80 9.34
CA GLY A 238 -10.07 37.41 10.42
C GLY A 238 -9.68 35.94 10.40
N VAL A 239 -8.68 35.58 11.19
CA VAL A 239 -8.39 34.18 11.56
C VAL A 239 -8.40 34.06 13.08
N VAL A 240 -8.92 32.95 13.61
CA VAL A 240 -8.85 32.64 15.04
C VAL A 240 -7.94 31.44 15.19
N VAL A 241 -6.85 31.62 15.92
CA VAL A 241 -5.89 30.56 16.24
C VAL A 241 -6.11 30.16 17.68
N LYS A 242 -6.34 28.87 17.92
CA LYS A 242 -6.53 28.32 19.26
C LYS A 242 -5.48 27.28 19.55
N LEU A 243 -5.01 27.24 20.79
CA LEU A 243 -4.28 26.11 21.35
C LEU A 243 -5.18 25.41 22.37
N ASN A 244 -4.72 24.28 22.89
CA ASN A 244 -5.45 23.58 23.95
C ASN A 244 -5.63 24.52 25.16
N PRO A 245 -6.86 24.72 25.67
CA PRO A 245 -7.14 25.65 26.76
C PRO A 245 -6.71 25.12 28.14
N ASP A 246 -6.26 23.87 28.24
CA ASP A 246 -5.78 23.29 29.50
C ASP A 246 -4.64 24.12 30.12
N GLN A 247 -4.71 24.32 31.43
CA GLN A 247 -3.72 25.07 32.21
C GLN A 247 -2.31 24.48 32.08
N ALA A 248 -2.18 23.18 31.80
CA ALA A 248 -0.90 22.51 31.55
C ALA A 248 -0.12 23.08 30.35
N TRP A 249 -0.80 23.75 29.41
CA TRP A 249 -0.12 24.42 28.30
C TRP A 249 0.57 25.72 28.72
N GLY A 250 0.21 26.33 29.85
CA GLY A 250 0.85 27.55 30.33
C GLY A 250 0.76 28.74 29.35
N THR A 251 1.33 29.87 29.75
CA THR A 251 1.39 31.06 28.88
C THR A 251 2.51 30.92 27.87
N ARG A 252 2.22 31.20 26.59
CA ARG A 252 3.22 31.16 25.52
C ARG A 252 2.95 32.19 24.42
N GLN A 253 3.95 32.46 23.61
CA GLN A 253 3.87 33.41 22.51
C GLN A 253 4.26 32.72 21.21
N GLN A 254 3.50 32.95 20.13
CA GLN A 254 3.87 32.53 18.78
C GLN A 254 3.98 33.73 17.85
N ALA A 255 5.04 33.79 17.05
CA ALA A 255 5.19 34.77 15.98
C ALA A 255 4.48 34.28 14.72
N ILE A 256 3.37 34.91 14.34
CA ILE A 256 2.47 34.45 13.27
C ILE A 256 2.35 35.54 12.19
N GLN A 257 2.49 35.13 10.94
CA GLN A 257 2.08 35.90 9.75
C GLN A 257 0.89 35.20 9.10
N VAL A 258 -0.07 35.97 8.58
CA VAL A 258 -1.24 35.43 7.87
C VAL A 258 -1.13 35.78 6.40
N LEU A 259 -1.19 34.76 5.55
CA LEU A 259 -1.09 34.87 4.10
C LEU A 259 -2.38 34.35 3.46
N GLY A 260 -2.72 34.89 2.29
CA GLY A 260 -3.87 34.52 1.51
C GLY A 260 -3.50 34.29 0.05
N ARG A 261 -4.20 33.37 -0.61
CA ARG A 261 -4.09 33.16 -2.06
C ARG A 261 -5.49 32.99 -2.63
N ALA A 262 -5.83 33.79 -3.63
CA ALA A 262 -7.09 33.66 -4.37
C ALA A 262 -7.05 32.43 -5.31
N GLY A 263 -8.21 31.89 -5.68
CA GLY A 263 -8.32 30.61 -6.40
C GLY A 263 -7.60 30.57 -7.75
N THR A 264 -7.46 31.72 -8.42
CA THR A 264 -6.77 31.84 -9.71
C THR A 264 -5.30 32.26 -9.58
N ALA A 265 -4.80 32.51 -8.37
CA ALA A 265 -3.45 33.00 -8.12
C ALA A 265 -2.49 31.84 -7.81
N THR A 266 -1.26 31.93 -8.30
CA THR A 266 -0.23 30.90 -8.05
C THR A 266 0.58 31.18 -6.77
N ALA A 267 0.67 32.44 -6.33
CA ALA A 267 1.46 32.89 -5.17
C ALA A 267 0.58 33.38 -4.01
N PHE A 268 1.10 33.25 -2.78
CA PHE A 268 0.50 33.83 -1.58
C PHE A 268 0.86 35.32 -1.43
N THR A 269 -0.11 36.10 -0.97
CA THR A 269 0.04 37.52 -0.61
C THR A 269 -0.17 37.72 0.89
N GLU A 270 0.47 38.73 1.46
CA GLU A 270 0.31 39.06 2.87
C GLU A 270 -1.09 39.61 3.18
N LEU A 271 -1.80 38.97 4.11
CA LEU A 271 -3.07 39.45 4.67
C LEU A 271 -2.87 40.13 6.03
N LYS A 272 -1.89 39.65 6.81
CA LYS A 272 -1.43 40.28 8.05
C LYS A 272 0.08 40.11 8.17
N PRO A 273 0.85 41.18 8.43
CA PRO A 273 2.27 41.07 8.69
C PRO A 273 2.54 40.24 9.93
N ARG A 274 3.76 39.69 10.00
CA ARG A 274 4.23 38.94 11.17
C ARG A 274 4.10 39.78 12.44
N ALA A 275 3.47 39.22 13.46
CA ALA A 275 3.44 39.79 14.81
C ALA A 275 3.49 38.67 15.87
N ASP A 276 3.84 39.05 17.10
CA ASP A 276 3.89 38.14 18.23
C ASP A 276 2.54 38.11 18.95
N TYR A 277 1.96 36.91 19.07
CA TYR A 277 0.64 36.70 19.67
C TYR A 277 0.74 35.87 20.94
N GLY A 278 0.19 36.41 22.04
CA GLY A 278 0.17 35.77 23.35
C GLY A 278 -1.02 34.84 23.52
N PHE A 279 -0.73 33.60 23.90
CA PHE A 279 -1.69 32.58 24.30
C PHE A 279 -1.57 32.38 25.81
N ASN A 280 -2.67 32.60 26.54
CA ASN A 280 -2.72 32.46 27.98
C ASN A 280 -4.00 31.71 28.38
N PRO A 281 -3.90 30.52 29.01
CA PRO A 281 -5.07 29.70 29.33
C PRO A 281 -6.00 30.39 30.34
N SER A 282 -5.50 31.34 31.12
CA SER A 282 -6.26 32.06 32.14
C SER A 282 -6.93 33.34 31.64
N SER A 283 -6.30 34.10 30.75
CA SER A 283 -6.84 35.40 30.30
C SER A 283 -7.57 35.34 28.95
N ASN A 284 -7.12 34.51 28.01
CA ASN A 284 -7.76 34.38 26.69
C ASN A 284 -8.07 32.94 26.29
N GLN A 285 -8.01 31.99 27.25
CA GLN A 285 -8.28 30.56 27.01
C GLN A 285 -7.45 30.00 25.85
N ASN A 286 -6.19 30.46 25.73
CA ASN A 286 -5.30 30.12 24.62
C ASN A 286 -5.93 30.37 23.23
N THR A 287 -6.69 31.44 23.10
CA THR A 287 -7.32 31.86 21.84
C THR A 287 -6.84 33.25 21.44
N VAL A 288 -6.40 33.38 20.19
CA VAL A 288 -6.01 34.65 19.58
C VAL A 288 -6.86 34.85 18.34
N THR A 289 -7.50 36.02 18.26
CA THR A 289 -8.17 36.48 17.05
C THR A 289 -7.27 37.48 16.34
N ILE A 290 -6.98 37.23 15.07
CA ILE A 290 -6.14 38.06 14.21
C ILE A 290 -7.03 38.62 13.10
N PRO A 291 -7.45 39.89 13.19
CA PRO A 291 -8.23 40.48 12.12
C PRO A 291 -7.39 40.70 10.87
N VAL A 292 -7.95 40.34 9.72
CA VAL A 292 -7.31 40.46 8.40
C VAL A 292 -8.30 41.05 7.40
N SER A 293 -7.80 41.56 6.28
CA SER A 293 -8.67 41.98 5.18
C SER A 293 -8.08 41.50 3.87
N GLY A 294 -8.84 40.69 3.13
CA GLY A 294 -8.46 40.30 1.79
C GLY A 294 -9.30 39.17 1.23
N ARG A 295 -9.10 38.90 -0.06
CA ARG A 295 -9.77 37.82 -0.77
C ARG A 295 -8.85 36.62 -0.88
N ALA A 296 -9.30 35.46 -0.42
CA ALA A 296 -8.51 34.23 -0.46
C ALA A 296 -9.40 33.00 -0.61
N SER A 297 -8.92 32.01 -1.37
CA SER A 297 -9.42 30.64 -1.38
C SER A 297 -8.53 29.70 -0.56
N ASP A 298 -7.27 30.07 -0.34
CA ASP A 298 -6.36 29.41 0.59
C ASP A 298 -5.88 30.42 1.63
N VAL A 299 -5.93 30.06 2.91
CA VAL A 299 -5.38 30.86 4.01
C VAL A 299 -4.26 30.09 4.67
N ARG A 300 -3.10 30.72 4.81
CA ARG A 300 -1.89 30.12 5.39
C ARG A 300 -1.45 30.88 6.62
N LEU A 301 -1.27 30.16 7.71
CA LEU A 301 -0.44 30.61 8.83
C LEU A 301 1.02 30.29 8.51
N GLN A 302 1.90 31.27 8.70
CA GLN A 302 3.34 31.04 8.76
C GLN A 302 3.82 31.40 10.16
N ILE A 303 4.32 30.40 10.88
CA ILE A 303 4.76 30.51 12.28
C ILE A 303 6.28 30.49 12.32
N PHE A 304 6.87 31.45 13.03
CA PHE A 304 8.32 31.67 13.05
C PHE A 304 8.96 31.31 14.39
N THR A 305 8.20 31.36 15.48
CA THR A 305 8.65 31.01 16.83
C THR A 305 7.46 30.51 17.66
N ASN A 306 7.74 29.71 18.69
CA ASN A 306 6.81 29.34 19.76
C ASN A 306 7.60 29.28 21.07
N SER A 307 7.21 30.04 22.09
CA SER A 307 7.92 30.05 23.37
C SER A 307 7.61 28.83 24.26
N GLY A 308 6.64 27.99 23.88
CA GLY A 308 6.19 26.84 24.67
C GLY A 308 6.51 25.46 24.09
N ALA A 309 7.07 25.37 22.88
CA ALA A 309 7.38 24.11 22.18
C ALA A 309 8.43 24.33 21.08
N PRO A 310 9.15 23.29 20.62
CA PRO A 310 10.16 23.40 19.55
C PRO A 310 9.55 23.67 18.16
N GLY A 311 8.24 23.49 17.99
CA GLY A 311 7.51 23.75 16.76
C GLY A 311 6.29 24.66 16.93
N GLY A 312 5.74 25.15 15.82
CA GLY A 312 4.47 25.85 15.79
C GLY A 312 3.35 24.89 16.14
N GLN A 313 2.41 25.33 16.98
CA GLN A 313 1.29 24.52 17.44
C GLN A 313 -0.04 25.21 17.16
N VAL A 314 -1.03 24.43 16.72
CA VAL A 314 -2.41 24.90 16.50
C VAL A 314 -3.38 23.76 16.81
N ALA A 315 -4.26 23.97 17.79
CA ALA A 315 -5.36 23.05 18.11
C ALA A 315 -6.60 23.31 17.25
N GLU A 316 -6.85 24.57 16.88
CA GLU A 316 -7.93 24.90 15.93
C GLU A 316 -7.56 26.21 15.20
N LEU A 317 -7.67 26.18 13.87
CA LEU A 317 -7.55 27.30 12.96
C LEU A 317 -8.92 27.60 12.36
N GLN A 318 -9.49 28.73 12.73
CA GLN A 318 -10.72 29.25 12.16
C GLN A 318 -10.40 30.37 11.17
N VAL A 319 -11.07 30.37 10.02
CA VAL A 319 -11.00 31.45 9.04
C VAL A 319 -12.35 32.13 8.99
N ILE A 320 -12.41 33.40 9.41
CA ILE A 320 -13.66 34.16 9.53
C ILE A 320 -13.83 35.04 8.31
N GLY A 321 -15.01 34.97 7.70
CA GLY A 321 -15.36 35.81 6.56
C GLY A 321 -16.69 35.45 5.94
N ALA A 322 -16.94 36.03 4.78
CA ALA A 322 -18.10 35.72 3.94
C ALA A 322 -17.62 35.33 2.54
N TRP A 323 -18.25 34.31 1.94
CA TRP A 323 -17.97 33.92 0.56
C TRP A 323 -18.14 35.10 -0.39
N ALA A 324 -17.28 35.18 -1.38
CA ALA A 324 -17.44 36.13 -2.46
C ALA A 324 -18.69 35.85 -3.31
N PRO A 325 -19.28 36.87 -3.97
CA PRO A 325 -20.25 36.61 -5.04
C PRO A 325 -19.61 35.75 -6.14
N ALA A 326 -20.16 34.57 -6.36
CA ALA A 326 -19.77 33.60 -7.39
C ALA A 326 -21.03 32.88 -7.90
N PRO A 327 -20.99 32.27 -9.10
CA PRO A 327 -22.00 31.30 -9.49
C PRO A 327 -21.97 30.07 -8.56
N ASP A 328 -23.06 29.32 -8.51
CA ASP A 328 -23.18 28.07 -7.75
C ASP A 328 -24.05 27.11 -8.56
N LEU A 329 -23.45 26.29 -9.41
CA LEU A 329 -24.14 25.35 -10.28
C LEU A 329 -24.48 24.09 -9.50
N VAL A 330 -25.75 23.97 -9.13
CA VAL A 330 -26.30 22.78 -8.49
C VAL A 330 -27.14 21.99 -9.49
N VAL A 331 -26.96 20.67 -9.54
CA VAL A 331 -27.93 19.80 -10.20
C VAL A 331 -29.08 19.56 -9.23
N THR A 332 -30.31 19.90 -9.62
CA THR A 332 -31.48 19.79 -8.73
C THR A 332 -32.30 18.52 -8.98
N SER A 333 -32.16 17.92 -10.16
CA SER A 333 -32.77 16.64 -10.48
C SER A 333 -32.06 15.96 -11.64
N THR A 334 -32.09 14.63 -11.64
CA THR A 334 -31.73 13.79 -12.78
C THR A 334 -32.82 12.74 -12.97
N THR A 335 -33.28 12.58 -14.21
CA THR A 335 -34.35 11.66 -14.63
C THR A 335 -33.91 10.88 -15.87
N TRP A 336 -34.63 9.82 -16.22
CA TRP A 336 -34.34 9.01 -17.40
C TRP A 336 -35.60 8.59 -18.13
N SER A 337 -35.44 8.24 -19.41
CA SER A 337 -36.48 7.67 -20.27
C SER A 337 -35.88 6.58 -21.16
N PRO A 338 -36.57 5.45 -21.37
CA PRO A 338 -37.87 5.06 -20.78
C PRO A 338 -37.77 4.75 -19.28
N ALA A 339 -38.90 4.76 -18.55
CA ALA A 339 -38.92 4.59 -17.09
C ALA A 339 -38.54 3.17 -16.62
N ALA A 340 -38.78 2.16 -17.45
CA ALA A 340 -38.39 0.77 -17.25
C ALA A 340 -37.69 0.24 -18.52
N PRO A 341 -36.42 0.62 -18.74
CA PRO A 341 -35.66 0.15 -19.90
C PRO A 341 -35.25 -1.32 -19.71
N ASP A 342 -34.97 -1.97 -20.84
CA ASP A 342 -34.32 -3.27 -20.91
C ASP A 342 -32.97 -3.17 -21.64
N GLU A 343 -32.29 -4.30 -21.83
CA GLU A 343 -30.96 -4.36 -22.46
C GLU A 343 -30.90 -3.85 -23.90
N THR A 344 -32.06 -3.65 -24.55
CA THR A 344 -32.15 -3.11 -25.92
C THR A 344 -32.58 -1.65 -25.95
N SER A 345 -33.06 -1.12 -24.83
CA SER A 345 -33.64 0.21 -24.74
C SER A 345 -32.57 1.30 -24.82
N ALA A 346 -32.71 2.26 -25.74
CA ALA A 346 -31.87 3.46 -25.72
C ALA A 346 -32.29 4.39 -24.59
N ILE A 347 -31.40 4.63 -23.63
CA ILE A 347 -31.67 5.40 -22.43
C ILE A 347 -31.25 6.86 -22.64
N ALA A 348 -32.17 7.79 -22.43
CA ALA A 348 -31.90 9.22 -22.37
C ALA A 348 -31.92 9.68 -20.90
N LEU A 349 -30.87 10.38 -20.47
CA LEU A 349 -30.72 10.95 -19.14
C LEU A 349 -30.92 12.46 -19.23
N THR A 350 -31.75 13.02 -18.36
CA THR A 350 -32.09 14.45 -18.35
C THR A 350 -31.89 15.03 -16.97
N ALA A 351 -31.10 16.10 -16.87
CA ALA A 351 -30.81 16.78 -15.63
C ALA A 351 -31.26 18.24 -15.66
N THR A 352 -31.65 18.77 -14.50
CA THR A 352 -31.90 20.19 -14.31
C THR A 352 -30.73 20.81 -13.55
N VAL A 353 -30.01 21.72 -14.20
CA VAL A 353 -28.94 22.50 -13.60
C VAL A 353 -29.50 23.86 -13.20
N ARG A 354 -29.22 24.31 -11.97
CA ARG A 354 -29.58 25.63 -11.47
C ARG A 354 -28.33 26.38 -11.04
N ASN A 355 -28.23 27.66 -11.41
CA ASN A 355 -27.30 28.56 -10.75
C ASN A 355 -27.96 29.11 -9.47
N ALA A 356 -27.63 28.54 -8.32
CA ALA A 356 -28.04 29.00 -6.99
C ALA A 356 -27.23 30.20 -6.48
N GLY A 357 -26.20 30.60 -7.21
CA GLY A 357 -25.25 31.63 -6.84
C GLY A 357 -25.80 33.04 -7.04
N THR A 358 -24.99 34.02 -6.65
CA THR A 358 -25.40 35.44 -6.63
C THR A 358 -25.00 36.21 -7.89
N VAL A 359 -24.22 35.59 -8.79
CA VAL A 359 -23.82 36.16 -10.09
C VAL A 359 -23.99 35.14 -11.21
N ALA A 360 -23.94 35.59 -12.47
CA ALA A 360 -24.12 34.72 -13.64
C ALA A 360 -22.96 33.72 -13.80
N SER A 361 -23.28 32.50 -14.22
CA SER A 361 -22.33 31.46 -14.61
C SER A 361 -22.05 31.50 -16.11
N ALA A 362 -20.81 31.19 -16.51
CA ALA A 362 -20.47 30.94 -17.91
C ALA A 362 -21.05 29.60 -18.39
N ALA A 363 -21.03 29.35 -19.70
CA ALA A 363 -21.40 28.04 -20.23
C ALA A 363 -20.39 26.98 -19.80
N THR A 364 -20.85 25.77 -19.48
CA THR A 364 -20.04 24.62 -19.06
C THR A 364 -20.66 23.31 -19.56
N LYS A 365 -20.24 22.16 -19.03
CA LYS A 365 -20.74 20.82 -19.33
C LYS A 365 -21.41 20.18 -18.12
N ALA A 366 -22.25 19.19 -18.37
CA ALA A 366 -22.73 18.26 -17.35
C ALA A 366 -22.44 16.83 -17.80
N ASP A 367 -21.87 16.03 -16.90
CA ASP A 367 -21.59 14.61 -17.09
C ASP A 367 -22.67 13.78 -16.40
N PHE A 368 -23.38 12.98 -17.19
CA PHE A 368 -24.29 11.96 -16.70
C PHE A 368 -23.55 10.68 -16.39
N LYS A 369 -23.82 10.08 -15.23
CA LYS A 369 -23.17 8.86 -14.76
C LYS A 369 -24.20 7.77 -14.47
N LEU A 370 -23.87 6.54 -14.86
CA LEU A 370 -24.60 5.32 -14.47
C LEU A 370 -23.63 4.39 -13.78
N GLY A 371 -23.96 3.96 -12.55
CA GLY A 371 -23.03 3.17 -11.73
C GLY A 371 -21.70 3.88 -11.47
N GLY A 372 -21.68 5.22 -11.45
CA GLY A 372 -20.46 6.03 -11.28
C GLY A 372 -19.66 6.32 -12.56
N THR A 373 -19.90 5.61 -13.66
CA THR A 373 -19.21 5.84 -14.95
C THR A 373 -19.88 6.94 -15.76
N VAL A 374 -19.12 7.88 -16.34
CA VAL A 374 -19.65 8.90 -17.26
C VAL A 374 -20.14 8.23 -18.55
N VAL A 375 -21.44 8.32 -18.81
CA VAL A 375 -22.09 7.68 -19.95
C VAL A 375 -22.53 8.65 -21.04
N ALA A 376 -22.66 9.92 -20.71
CA ALA A 376 -23.02 10.98 -21.64
C ALA A 376 -22.61 12.34 -21.08
N GLY A 377 -22.25 13.28 -21.96
CA GLY A 377 -22.05 14.68 -21.62
C GLY A 377 -23.11 15.55 -22.30
N ALA A 378 -23.46 16.69 -21.69
CA ALA A 378 -24.33 17.69 -22.29
C ALA A 378 -23.82 19.12 -22.06
N ASP A 379 -24.09 20.01 -23.01
CA ASP A 379 -23.80 21.44 -22.89
C ASP A 379 -24.77 22.12 -21.93
N VAL A 380 -24.22 22.81 -20.93
CA VAL A 380 -24.95 23.68 -20.02
C VAL A 380 -24.71 25.12 -20.48
N PRO A 381 -25.76 25.86 -20.92
CA PRO A 381 -25.59 27.25 -21.34
C PRO A 381 -25.22 28.15 -20.16
N ALA A 382 -24.77 29.37 -20.44
CA ALA A 382 -24.58 30.38 -19.41
C ALA A 382 -25.90 30.63 -18.65
N LEU A 383 -25.84 30.68 -17.32
CA LEU A 383 -27.00 30.80 -16.44
C LEU A 383 -26.93 32.06 -15.59
N ALA A 384 -27.92 32.95 -15.72
CA ALA A 384 -28.09 34.07 -14.79
C ALA A 384 -28.30 33.58 -13.34
N ALA A 385 -28.01 34.43 -12.35
CA ALA A 385 -28.26 34.11 -10.95
C ALA A 385 -29.73 33.69 -10.72
N GLY A 386 -29.93 32.54 -10.09
CA GLY A 386 -31.24 31.94 -9.85
C GLY A 386 -31.88 31.20 -11.02
N ALA A 387 -31.31 31.25 -12.23
CA ALA A 387 -31.86 30.58 -13.42
C ALA A 387 -31.54 29.08 -13.45
N SER A 388 -32.33 28.32 -14.21
CA SER A 388 -32.12 26.88 -14.46
C SER A 388 -32.15 26.56 -15.95
N ALA A 389 -31.43 25.51 -16.33
CA ALA A 389 -31.51 24.88 -17.65
C ALA A 389 -31.67 23.37 -17.49
N THR A 390 -32.42 22.78 -18.42
CA THR A 390 -32.51 21.32 -18.56
C THR A 390 -31.57 20.88 -19.67
N VAL A 391 -30.76 19.88 -19.37
CA VAL A 391 -29.80 19.29 -20.31
C VAL A 391 -30.05 17.79 -20.42
N THR A 392 -29.80 17.22 -21.60
CA THR A 392 -30.07 15.81 -21.89
C THR A 392 -28.85 15.17 -22.54
N GLY A 393 -28.46 14.00 -22.03
CA GLY A 393 -27.42 13.13 -22.59
C GLY A 393 -27.98 11.75 -22.93
N THR A 394 -27.49 11.11 -24.00
CA THR A 394 -27.94 9.76 -24.39
C THR A 394 -26.96 8.73 -23.85
N ALA A 395 -27.42 7.85 -22.97
CA ALA A 395 -26.64 6.74 -22.42
C ALA A 395 -26.68 5.49 -23.31
N GLY A 396 -27.52 5.45 -24.35
CA GLY A 396 -27.67 4.27 -25.21
C GLY A 396 -28.24 3.08 -24.44
N ALA A 397 -28.02 1.86 -24.94
CA ALA A 397 -28.41 0.64 -24.24
C ALA A 397 -27.43 0.28 -23.11
N ARG A 398 -27.94 -0.43 -22.09
CA ARG A 398 -27.18 -0.83 -20.89
C ARG A 398 -27.49 -2.29 -20.57
N ALA A 399 -26.53 -3.01 -20.00
CA ALA A 399 -26.76 -4.39 -19.58
C ALA A 399 -27.82 -4.46 -18.47
N GLN A 400 -28.42 -5.63 -18.24
CA GLN A 400 -29.37 -5.81 -17.15
C GLN A 400 -28.69 -5.48 -15.81
N GLY A 401 -29.35 -4.70 -14.97
CA GLY A 401 -28.77 -4.29 -13.70
C GLY A 401 -29.45 -3.09 -13.08
N SER A 402 -29.04 -2.79 -11.86
CA SER A 402 -29.50 -1.61 -11.13
C SER A 402 -28.36 -0.60 -11.09
N TYR A 403 -28.53 0.54 -11.76
CA TYR A 403 -27.52 1.58 -11.90
C TYR A 403 -27.88 2.78 -11.04
N THR A 404 -26.99 3.19 -10.15
CA THR A 404 -27.09 4.51 -9.53
C THR A 404 -26.97 5.58 -10.62
N VAL A 405 -27.93 6.49 -10.73
CA VAL A 405 -27.90 7.58 -11.69
C VAL A 405 -27.43 8.84 -11.00
N SER A 406 -26.36 9.45 -11.49
CA SER A 406 -25.94 10.77 -11.02
C SER A 406 -25.61 11.70 -12.18
N THR A 407 -25.60 12.99 -11.91
CA THR A 407 -25.14 13.99 -12.86
C THR A 407 -24.28 15.01 -12.13
N THR A 408 -23.13 15.31 -12.71
CA THR A 408 -22.20 16.32 -12.20
C THR A 408 -22.17 17.47 -13.20
N VAL A 409 -22.51 18.69 -12.76
CA VAL A 409 -22.28 19.90 -13.56
C VAL A 409 -20.86 20.44 -13.33
N ASP A 410 -20.29 21.07 -14.37
CA ASP A 410 -18.92 21.57 -14.41
C ASP A 410 -17.86 20.55 -13.94
N PRO A 411 -17.86 19.31 -14.49
CA PRO A 411 -16.99 18.24 -14.01
C PRO A 411 -15.48 18.55 -14.22
N ALA A 412 -15.16 19.46 -15.14
CA ALA A 412 -13.79 19.93 -15.38
C ALA A 412 -13.40 21.15 -14.50
N ASN A 413 -14.30 21.59 -13.61
CA ASN A 413 -14.12 22.72 -12.70
C ASN A 413 -13.65 23.99 -13.43
N THR A 414 -14.31 24.30 -14.55
CA THR A 414 -13.94 25.42 -15.44
C THR A 414 -14.62 26.74 -15.04
N VAL A 415 -15.69 26.66 -14.27
CA VAL A 415 -16.39 27.80 -13.67
C VAL A 415 -15.97 27.88 -12.20
N ALA A 416 -15.49 29.05 -11.77
CA ALA A 416 -15.19 29.26 -10.35
C ALA A 416 -16.48 29.47 -9.56
N GLU A 417 -16.82 28.52 -8.69
CA GLU A 417 -18.12 28.48 -7.98
C GLU A 417 -17.98 28.81 -6.48
N SER A 418 -19.06 29.25 -5.84
CA SER A 418 -19.06 29.44 -4.37
C SER A 418 -19.12 28.12 -3.60
N ASN A 419 -19.58 27.05 -4.25
CA ASN A 419 -19.63 25.71 -3.69
C ASN A 419 -19.47 24.71 -4.84
N ASN A 420 -18.45 23.86 -4.78
CA ASN A 420 -18.26 22.78 -5.76
C ASN A 420 -18.80 21.44 -5.22
N ASP A 421 -19.13 21.38 -3.92
CA ASP A 421 -19.52 20.15 -3.22
C ASP A 421 -20.97 19.74 -3.56
N ASN A 422 -21.77 20.65 -4.13
CA ASN A 422 -23.18 20.45 -4.53
C ASN A 422 -23.38 20.30 -6.06
N ASN A 423 -22.30 20.21 -6.84
CA ASN A 423 -22.39 20.06 -8.29
C ASN A 423 -22.94 18.70 -8.73
N THR A 424 -22.95 17.71 -7.83
CA THR A 424 -23.41 16.36 -8.14
C THR A 424 -24.75 16.07 -7.49
N PHE A 425 -25.72 15.66 -8.31
CA PHE A 425 -26.98 15.08 -7.87
C PHE A 425 -26.99 13.59 -8.15
N THR A 426 -27.37 12.80 -7.15
CA THR A 426 -27.62 11.36 -7.30
C THR A 426 -29.10 11.10 -7.09
N ALA A 427 -29.73 10.44 -8.06
CA ALA A 427 -31.13 10.06 -7.96
C ALA A 427 -31.35 9.10 -6.77
N SER A 428 -32.45 9.30 -6.04
CA SER A 428 -32.80 8.51 -4.85
C SER A 428 -33.22 7.08 -5.16
N THR A 429 -33.52 6.79 -6.42
CA THR A 429 -33.82 5.45 -6.93
C THR A 429 -32.83 5.12 -8.04
N PRO A 430 -32.37 3.86 -8.14
CA PRO A 430 -31.52 3.46 -9.25
C PRO A 430 -32.34 3.31 -10.53
N LEU A 431 -31.69 3.52 -11.67
CA LEU A 431 -32.15 3.07 -12.97
C LEU A 431 -32.06 1.55 -13.01
N VAL A 432 -33.21 0.87 -13.02
CA VAL A 432 -33.25 -0.59 -13.18
C VAL A 432 -33.44 -0.91 -14.66
N VAL A 433 -32.43 -1.50 -15.26
CA VAL A 433 -32.48 -2.06 -16.61
C VAL A 433 -32.89 -3.53 -16.47
N GLY A 434 -34.06 -3.85 -16.99
CA GLY A 434 -34.58 -5.22 -17.03
C GLY A 434 -33.85 -6.08 -18.08
N GLN A 435 -34.02 -7.39 -17.97
CA GLN A 435 -33.57 -8.30 -19.04
C GLN A 435 -34.37 -8.04 -20.31
N ALA A 436 -33.72 -8.04 -21.46
CA ALA A 436 -34.43 -7.94 -22.72
C ALA A 436 -35.36 -9.16 -22.94
N PRO A 437 -36.50 -8.99 -23.63
CA PRO A 437 -37.32 -10.12 -24.05
C PRO A 437 -36.54 -11.04 -25.00
N GLY A 438 -36.21 -12.25 -24.56
CA GLY A 438 -35.54 -13.26 -25.39
C GLY A 438 -34.95 -14.43 -24.59
N PRO A 439 -34.45 -15.46 -25.26
CA PRO A 439 -33.60 -16.49 -24.65
C PRO A 439 -32.19 -15.95 -24.35
N ASP A 440 -31.50 -16.55 -23.38
CA ASP A 440 -30.11 -16.23 -22.99
C ASP A 440 -29.45 -17.51 -22.46
N LEU A 441 -28.61 -18.14 -23.27
CA LEU A 441 -27.93 -19.38 -22.96
C LEU A 441 -26.58 -19.11 -22.27
N GLN A 442 -26.25 -19.99 -21.32
CA GLN A 442 -24.98 -19.96 -20.61
C GLN A 442 -24.52 -21.38 -20.33
N VAL A 443 -23.23 -21.65 -20.55
CA VAL A 443 -22.63 -22.91 -20.08
C VAL A 443 -22.24 -22.77 -18.62
N THR A 444 -22.73 -23.68 -17.77
CA THR A 444 -22.52 -23.62 -16.31
C THR A 444 -21.62 -24.74 -15.78
N ALA A 445 -21.45 -25.84 -16.51
CA ALA A 445 -20.52 -26.91 -16.15
C ALA A 445 -20.07 -27.75 -17.35
N ILE A 446 -18.85 -28.28 -17.28
CA ILE A 446 -18.34 -29.36 -18.13
C ILE A 446 -18.02 -30.53 -17.22
N THR A 447 -18.58 -31.71 -17.48
CA THR A 447 -18.29 -32.96 -16.75
C THR A 447 -17.67 -33.97 -17.69
N MET A 448 -16.67 -34.72 -17.22
CA MET A 448 -15.98 -35.75 -17.99
C MET A 448 -16.13 -37.12 -17.32
N THR A 449 -16.15 -38.19 -18.10
CA THR A 449 -16.20 -39.58 -17.61
C THR A 449 -15.21 -40.45 -18.39
N PRO A 450 -14.28 -41.14 -17.71
CA PRO A 450 -14.05 -41.12 -16.26
C PRO A 450 -13.47 -39.78 -15.77
N ALA A 451 -13.69 -39.44 -14.50
CA ALA A 451 -13.25 -38.15 -13.92
C ALA A 451 -11.71 -38.01 -13.82
N ASN A 452 -11.00 -39.13 -13.71
CA ASN A 452 -9.55 -39.24 -13.66
C ASN A 452 -9.09 -40.30 -14.68
N PRO A 453 -9.05 -39.97 -15.99
CA PRO A 453 -8.70 -40.94 -17.02
C PRO A 453 -7.22 -41.30 -16.95
N ALA A 454 -6.90 -42.59 -17.14
CA ALA A 454 -5.52 -43.00 -17.40
C ALA A 454 -5.11 -42.59 -18.83
N VAL A 455 -3.82 -42.40 -19.07
CA VAL A 455 -3.28 -42.14 -20.42
C VAL A 455 -3.76 -43.23 -21.39
N GLY A 456 -4.26 -42.81 -22.55
CA GLY A 456 -4.85 -43.68 -23.58
C GLY A 456 -6.35 -43.98 -23.40
N THR A 457 -6.97 -43.58 -22.29
CA THR A 457 -8.40 -43.84 -22.03
C THR A 457 -9.29 -42.91 -22.85
N ALA A 458 -10.38 -43.45 -23.40
CA ALA A 458 -11.42 -42.64 -24.04
C ALA A 458 -12.29 -41.93 -22.98
N VAL A 459 -12.46 -40.62 -23.15
CA VAL A 459 -13.18 -39.72 -22.24
C VAL A 459 -14.41 -39.17 -22.94
N SER A 460 -15.57 -39.35 -22.31
CA SER A 460 -16.85 -38.78 -22.73
C SER A 460 -17.18 -37.54 -21.91
N PHE A 461 -18.02 -36.65 -22.43
CA PHE A 461 -18.37 -35.39 -21.76
C PHE A 461 -19.87 -35.13 -21.74
N THR A 462 -20.31 -34.41 -20.70
CA THR A 462 -21.60 -33.75 -20.66
C THR A 462 -21.42 -32.27 -20.31
N VAL A 463 -22.24 -31.39 -20.88
CA VAL A 463 -22.17 -29.94 -20.65
C VAL A 463 -23.52 -29.46 -20.12
N ALA A 464 -23.52 -28.73 -19.00
CA ALA A 464 -24.73 -28.09 -18.49
C ALA A 464 -24.93 -26.73 -19.16
N VAL A 465 -26.08 -26.54 -19.82
CA VAL A 465 -26.47 -25.30 -20.49
C VAL A 465 -27.73 -24.76 -19.83
N GLN A 466 -27.66 -23.55 -19.28
CA GLN A 466 -28.77 -22.84 -18.68
C GLN A 466 -29.34 -21.83 -19.67
N ASN A 467 -30.66 -21.75 -19.80
CA ASN A 467 -31.32 -20.58 -20.38
C ASN A 467 -31.73 -19.65 -19.23
N ARG A 468 -30.95 -18.60 -18.97
CA ARG A 468 -31.28 -17.58 -17.97
C ARG A 468 -32.19 -16.47 -18.51
N GLY A 469 -32.59 -16.56 -19.79
CA GLY A 469 -33.53 -15.66 -20.45
C GLY A 469 -34.96 -15.80 -19.92
N ILE A 470 -35.80 -14.81 -20.23
CA ILE A 470 -37.24 -14.84 -19.91
C ILE A 470 -38.11 -15.47 -21.01
N SER A 471 -37.54 -15.77 -22.17
CA SER A 471 -38.19 -16.57 -23.23
C SER A 471 -37.54 -17.94 -23.38
N ALA A 472 -38.27 -18.92 -23.90
CA ALA A 472 -37.72 -20.23 -24.19
C ALA A 472 -36.70 -20.16 -25.34
N ALA A 473 -35.57 -20.84 -25.20
CA ALA A 473 -34.60 -21.06 -26.26
C ALA A 473 -35.03 -22.25 -27.10
N GLY A 474 -34.95 -22.11 -28.43
CA GLY A 474 -35.11 -23.24 -29.36
C GLY A 474 -34.00 -24.27 -29.22
N ALA A 475 -34.09 -25.37 -29.98
CA ALA A 475 -33.01 -26.35 -30.03
C ALA A 475 -31.80 -25.78 -30.78
N SER A 476 -30.59 -26.10 -30.29
CA SER A 476 -29.32 -25.62 -30.84
C SER A 476 -28.23 -26.71 -30.74
N THR A 477 -26.96 -26.34 -30.91
CA THR A 477 -25.82 -27.28 -30.78
C THR A 477 -24.79 -26.76 -29.80
N THR A 478 -24.41 -27.58 -28.82
CA THR A 478 -23.25 -27.30 -27.96
C THR A 478 -21.99 -27.95 -28.54
N ARG A 479 -20.94 -27.14 -28.75
CA ARG A 479 -19.62 -27.61 -29.17
C ARG A 479 -18.71 -27.75 -27.95
N LEU A 480 -17.88 -28.79 -27.92
CA LEU A 480 -16.81 -28.97 -26.94
C LEU A 480 -15.48 -29.14 -27.67
N ALA A 481 -14.54 -28.23 -27.48
CA ALA A 481 -13.15 -28.37 -27.96
C ALA A 481 -12.25 -28.82 -26.80
N VAL A 482 -11.47 -29.88 -26.99
CA VAL A 482 -10.49 -30.38 -26.01
C VAL A 482 -9.23 -30.86 -26.72
N GLY A 483 -8.10 -30.19 -26.45
CA GLY A 483 -6.88 -30.37 -27.24
C GLY A 483 -7.14 -30.07 -28.72
N THR A 484 -6.80 -31.00 -29.62
CA THR A 484 -7.10 -30.91 -31.06
C THR A 484 -8.46 -31.49 -31.45
N THR A 485 -9.20 -32.08 -30.49
CA THR A 485 -10.48 -32.74 -30.74
C THR A 485 -11.62 -31.74 -30.58
N THR A 486 -12.52 -31.67 -31.57
CA THR A 486 -13.79 -30.96 -31.46
C THR A 486 -14.95 -31.95 -31.49
N LEU A 487 -15.79 -31.90 -30.47
CA LEU A 487 -16.98 -32.74 -30.29
C LEU A 487 -18.24 -31.86 -30.27
N THR A 488 -19.40 -32.45 -30.50
CA THR A 488 -20.69 -31.71 -30.50
C THR A 488 -21.79 -32.53 -29.84
N GLY A 489 -22.78 -31.85 -29.26
CA GLY A 489 -24.00 -32.43 -28.71
C GLY A 489 -25.22 -31.62 -29.12
N ALA A 490 -26.34 -32.30 -29.34
CA ALA A 490 -27.61 -31.64 -29.65
C ALA A 490 -28.21 -31.05 -28.37
N THR A 491 -28.42 -29.74 -28.38
CA THR A 491 -29.01 -29.01 -27.26
C THR A 491 -30.52 -28.93 -27.50
N PRO A 492 -31.36 -29.55 -26.65
CA PRO A 492 -32.81 -29.46 -26.80
C PRO A 492 -33.29 -28.03 -26.52
N ALA A 493 -34.55 -27.74 -26.85
CA ALA A 493 -35.17 -26.48 -26.43
C ALA A 493 -35.13 -26.36 -24.90
N ILE A 494 -34.80 -25.17 -24.38
CA ILE A 494 -34.62 -24.91 -22.95
C ILE A 494 -35.62 -23.83 -22.53
N ALA A 495 -36.51 -24.15 -21.59
CA ALA A 495 -37.44 -23.19 -21.03
C ALA A 495 -36.71 -22.04 -20.29
N ALA A 496 -37.36 -20.89 -20.18
CA ALA A 496 -36.85 -19.75 -19.41
C ALA A 496 -36.49 -20.17 -17.97
N GLY A 497 -35.30 -19.79 -17.51
CA GLY A 497 -34.74 -20.11 -16.19
C GLY A 497 -34.25 -21.56 -16.01
N ALA A 498 -34.44 -22.45 -16.98
CA ALA A 498 -34.12 -23.88 -16.85
C ALA A 498 -32.66 -24.21 -17.26
N THR A 499 -32.13 -25.30 -16.72
CA THR A 499 -30.83 -25.87 -17.10
C THR A 499 -31.01 -27.27 -17.69
N THR A 500 -30.33 -27.57 -18.79
CA THR A 500 -30.29 -28.90 -19.41
C THR A 500 -28.87 -29.44 -19.44
N THR A 501 -28.73 -30.76 -19.30
CA THR A 501 -27.44 -31.45 -19.46
C THR A 501 -27.35 -32.01 -20.86
N VAL A 502 -26.47 -31.44 -21.68
CA VAL A 502 -26.20 -31.85 -23.06
C VAL A 502 -25.16 -32.97 -23.07
N THR A 503 -25.52 -34.14 -23.61
CA THR A 503 -24.56 -35.21 -23.90
C THR A 503 -23.73 -34.85 -25.12
N ILE A 504 -22.41 -34.84 -24.99
CA ILE A 504 -21.49 -34.59 -26.10
C ILE A 504 -21.17 -35.91 -26.79
N GLY A 505 -21.42 -35.98 -28.10
CA GLY A 505 -21.17 -37.16 -28.91
C GLY A 505 -19.68 -37.37 -29.17
N GLY A 506 -19.24 -38.63 -29.13
CA GLY A 506 -17.84 -39.03 -29.33
C GLY A 506 -17.01 -39.03 -28.04
N THR A 507 -15.69 -39.19 -28.19
CA THR A 507 -14.75 -39.25 -27.06
C THR A 507 -13.44 -38.54 -27.39
N TRP A 508 -12.78 -38.01 -26.37
CA TRP A 508 -11.38 -37.56 -26.42
C TRP A 508 -10.46 -38.63 -25.83
N THR A 509 -9.33 -38.94 -26.46
CA THR A 509 -8.35 -39.88 -25.88
C THR A 509 -7.40 -39.12 -24.97
N ALA A 510 -7.39 -39.48 -23.69
CA ALA A 510 -6.54 -38.85 -22.69
C ALA A 510 -5.05 -39.04 -23.01
N ALA A 511 -4.29 -37.95 -23.07
CA ALA A 511 -2.84 -37.94 -23.20
C ALA A 511 -2.22 -37.38 -21.92
N SER A 512 -1.04 -37.87 -21.51
CA SER A 512 -0.36 -37.41 -20.30
C SER A 512 -0.16 -35.89 -20.32
N GLY A 513 -0.36 -35.23 -19.18
CA GLY A 513 -0.26 -33.77 -19.05
C GLY A 513 -1.62 -33.07 -19.07
N GLY A 514 -1.61 -31.80 -19.46
CA GLY A 514 -2.79 -30.92 -19.38
C GLY A 514 -3.57 -30.84 -20.68
N ALA A 515 -4.88 -30.67 -20.56
CA ALA A 515 -5.75 -30.25 -21.63
C ALA A 515 -6.78 -29.23 -21.13
N THR A 516 -7.23 -28.32 -21.98
CA THR A 516 -8.35 -27.42 -21.67
C THR A 516 -9.54 -27.83 -22.51
N ALA A 517 -10.65 -28.11 -21.85
CA ALA A 517 -11.94 -28.34 -22.50
C ALA A 517 -12.73 -27.03 -22.51
N VAL A 518 -13.14 -26.56 -23.69
CA VAL A 518 -13.92 -25.35 -23.90
C VAL A 518 -15.26 -25.72 -24.50
N ALA A 519 -16.34 -25.52 -23.73
CA ALA A 519 -17.71 -25.77 -24.18
C ALA A 519 -18.36 -24.45 -24.61
N THR A 520 -19.05 -24.45 -25.75
CA THR A 520 -19.80 -23.31 -26.28
C THR A 520 -21.23 -23.74 -26.58
N ALA A 521 -22.20 -23.22 -25.84
CA ALA A 521 -23.63 -23.32 -26.16
C ALA A 521 -23.95 -22.51 -27.43
N ASP A 522 -25.02 -22.91 -28.12
CA ASP A 522 -25.40 -22.41 -29.45
C ASP A 522 -24.22 -22.10 -30.38
N SER A 523 -23.32 -23.07 -30.51
CA SER A 523 -22.06 -22.91 -31.24
C SER A 523 -22.18 -22.55 -32.72
N ALA A 524 -23.39 -22.61 -33.29
CA ALA A 524 -23.71 -22.23 -34.66
C ALA A 524 -24.42 -20.86 -34.76
N GLY A 525 -24.75 -20.21 -33.63
CA GLY A 525 -25.44 -18.92 -33.57
C GLY A 525 -26.84 -18.96 -34.19
N VAL A 526 -27.60 -20.03 -33.96
CA VAL A 526 -28.95 -20.20 -34.54
C VAL A 526 -30.05 -19.64 -33.65
N ILE A 527 -29.78 -19.43 -32.36
CA ILE A 527 -30.62 -18.75 -31.41
C ILE A 527 -30.17 -17.28 -31.39
N ALA A 528 -31.10 -16.35 -31.58
CA ALA A 528 -30.81 -14.95 -31.30
C ALA A 528 -30.97 -14.72 -29.80
N GLU A 529 -29.85 -14.57 -29.09
CA GLU A 529 -29.84 -14.45 -27.64
C GLU A 529 -29.74 -12.99 -27.18
N THR A 530 -30.18 -12.71 -25.96
CA THR A 530 -30.03 -11.37 -25.37
C THR A 530 -28.59 -11.11 -24.92
N ASN A 531 -27.79 -12.17 -24.71
CA ASN A 531 -26.37 -12.09 -24.42
C ASN A 531 -25.64 -13.26 -25.07
N GLU A 532 -24.76 -12.98 -26.04
CA GLU A 532 -23.99 -14.01 -26.75
C GLU A 532 -22.63 -14.30 -26.07
N ASN A 533 -22.23 -13.50 -25.08
CA ASN A 533 -20.87 -13.52 -24.54
C ASN A 533 -20.68 -14.50 -23.37
N ASN A 534 -21.77 -15.04 -22.81
CA ASN A 534 -21.79 -16.01 -21.72
C ASN A 534 -22.00 -17.46 -22.19
N ASN A 535 -22.01 -17.68 -23.51
CA ASN A 535 -22.20 -18.99 -24.11
C ASN A 535 -21.03 -19.96 -23.93
N THR A 536 -19.89 -19.54 -23.37
CA THR A 536 -18.67 -20.36 -23.28
C THR A 536 -18.19 -20.58 -21.86
N LEU A 537 -17.74 -21.80 -21.55
CA LEU A 537 -17.05 -22.17 -20.30
C LEU A 537 -15.80 -22.99 -20.63
N SER A 538 -14.72 -22.77 -19.88
CA SER A 538 -13.48 -23.55 -19.97
C SER A 538 -13.25 -24.38 -18.70
N ARG A 539 -12.72 -25.59 -18.84
CA ARG A 539 -12.32 -26.50 -17.76
C ARG A 539 -10.95 -27.10 -18.04
N SER A 540 -10.01 -26.95 -17.10
CA SER A 540 -8.72 -27.64 -17.15
C SER A 540 -8.84 -29.12 -16.78
N ILE A 541 -8.07 -29.96 -17.46
CA ILE A 541 -8.00 -31.41 -17.32
C ILE A 541 -6.53 -31.76 -17.14
N VAL A 542 -6.23 -32.60 -16.15
CA VAL A 542 -4.89 -33.18 -15.97
C VAL A 542 -5.02 -34.70 -16.06
N VAL A 543 -4.12 -35.30 -16.84
CA VAL A 543 -4.04 -36.74 -17.04
C VAL A 543 -2.65 -37.19 -16.58
N GLY A 544 -2.60 -38.11 -15.62
CA GLY A 544 -1.35 -38.55 -14.98
C GLY A 544 -1.22 -37.98 -13.57
N ARG A 545 0.04 -37.84 -13.11
CA ARG A 545 0.38 -37.22 -11.82
C ARG A 545 1.07 -35.87 -12.06
N GLY A 546 1.01 -35.01 -11.05
CA GLY A 546 1.65 -33.71 -11.03
C GLY A 546 0.84 -32.64 -11.77
N ALA A 547 1.34 -31.41 -11.69
CA ALA A 547 0.78 -30.29 -12.42
C ALA A 547 1.13 -30.40 -13.90
N ALA A 548 0.12 -30.13 -14.73
CA ALA A 548 0.29 -29.86 -16.14
C ALA A 548 0.78 -28.42 -16.35
N VAL A 549 2.08 -28.25 -16.28
CA VAL A 549 2.75 -26.97 -16.51
C VAL A 549 3.03 -26.73 -18.00
N PRO A 550 3.01 -25.47 -18.48
CA PRO A 550 3.24 -25.16 -19.89
C PRO A 550 4.73 -25.16 -20.28
N TYR A 551 5.64 -25.21 -19.31
CA TYR A 551 7.07 -25.27 -19.54
C TYR A 551 7.58 -26.71 -19.58
N THR A 552 8.71 -26.90 -20.25
CA THR A 552 9.51 -28.13 -20.15
C THR A 552 10.76 -27.84 -19.34
N GLU A 553 10.99 -28.66 -18.32
CA GLU A 553 12.18 -28.60 -17.46
C GLU A 553 13.30 -29.44 -18.07
N TYR A 554 14.53 -28.92 -18.02
CA TYR A 554 15.75 -29.58 -18.48
C TYR A 554 16.81 -29.50 -17.38
N GLU A 555 17.14 -30.65 -16.80
CA GLU A 555 18.23 -30.76 -15.82
C GLU A 555 19.58 -30.48 -16.49
N ALA A 556 20.41 -29.64 -15.87
CA ALA A 556 21.68 -29.19 -16.45
C ALA A 556 22.65 -30.35 -16.72
N GLU A 557 22.70 -31.30 -15.79
CA GLU A 557 23.54 -32.50 -15.85
C GLU A 557 23.08 -33.53 -16.90
N ALA A 558 21.81 -33.45 -17.34
CA ALA A 558 21.31 -34.26 -18.45
C ALA A 558 21.63 -33.63 -19.82
N GLY A 559 21.99 -32.35 -19.85
CA GLY A 559 22.41 -31.61 -21.03
C GLY A 559 23.86 -31.88 -21.46
N ARG A 560 24.32 -31.13 -22.47
CA ARG A 560 25.75 -31.06 -22.80
C ARG A 560 26.40 -30.00 -21.93
N TYR A 561 27.50 -30.32 -21.27
CA TYR A 561 28.20 -29.33 -20.46
C TYR A 561 29.71 -29.46 -20.54
N GLN A 562 30.39 -28.34 -20.28
CA GLN A 562 31.81 -28.29 -19.97
C GLN A 562 31.96 -27.55 -18.64
N GLY A 563 32.11 -28.30 -17.56
CA GLY A 563 32.11 -27.81 -16.18
C GLY A 563 32.35 -28.96 -15.22
N THR A 564 32.20 -28.72 -13.93
CA THR A 564 32.30 -29.75 -12.89
C THR A 564 30.90 -30.22 -12.50
N LEU A 565 30.61 -31.52 -12.65
CA LEU A 565 29.39 -32.12 -12.11
C LEU A 565 29.46 -32.13 -10.57
N LEU A 566 28.43 -31.59 -9.93
CA LEU A 566 28.19 -31.71 -8.50
C LEU A 566 27.13 -32.79 -8.30
N GLN A 567 27.31 -33.64 -7.29
CA GLN A 567 26.38 -34.72 -6.98
C GLN A 567 26.36 -34.96 -5.46
N ALA A 568 25.16 -35.11 -4.89
CA ALA A 568 25.01 -35.39 -3.47
C ALA A 568 25.39 -36.85 -3.16
N ASP A 569 25.86 -37.09 -1.95
CA ASP A 569 25.97 -38.43 -1.41
C ASP A 569 24.57 -39.02 -1.08
N PRO A 570 24.45 -40.35 -0.85
CA PRO A 570 23.17 -40.98 -0.53
C PRO A 570 22.54 -40.53 0.79
N LEU A 571 23.33 -40.06 1.78
CA LEU A 571 22.82 -39.55 3.06
C LEU A 571 22.17 -38.18 2.87
N ARG A 572 22.59 -37.44 1.84
CA ARG A 572 22.11 -36.09 1.52
C ARG A 572 22.31 -35.18 2.71
N THR A 573 23.52 -35.22 3.28
CA THR A 573 23.89 -34.49 4.51
C THR A 573 23.36 -33.06 4.45
N PHE A 574 22.62 -32.70 5.50
CA PHE A 574 21.88 -31.46 5.62
C PHE A 574 22.61 -30.53 6.62
N GLY A 575 22.15 -29.29 6.78
CA GLY A 575 22.71 -28.34 7.75
C GLY A 575 24.06 -27.71 7.37
N HIS A 576 24.73 -28.21 6.34
CA HIS A 576 26.00 -27.69 5.80
C HIS A 576 25.86 -27.14 4.38
N THR A 577 26.80 -26.27 3.99
CA THR A 577 26.83 -25.71 2.63
C THR A 577 27.10 -26.78 1.58
N ASN A 578 26.05 -27.30 0.93
CA ASN A 578 26.15 -28.29 -0.13
C ASN A 578 25.18 -28.02 -1.28
N PHE A 579 25.72 -27.53 -2.40
CA PHE A 579 24.92 -27.22 -3.60
C PHE A 579 24.20 -28.45 -4.15
N ALA A 580 24.85 -29.61 -4.16
CA ALA A 580 24.26 -30.80 -4.78
C ALA A 580 23.06 -31.32 -3.98
N THR A 581 23.10 -31.24 -2.65
CA THR A 581 21.95 -31.59 -1.80
C THR A 581 20.74 -30.71 -2.12
N GLU A 582 20.92 -29.43 -2.44
CA GLU A 582 19.81 -28.50 -2.78
C GLU A 582 19.48 -28.42 -4.29
N SER A 583 20.14 -29.22 -5.12
CA SER A 583 19.91 -29.27 -6.57
C SER A 583 18.76 -30.22 -6.92
N SER A 584 18.01 -29.92 -7.98
CA SER A 584 17.06 -30.88 -8.57
C SER A 584 17.81 -32.14 -9.00
N GLY A 585 17.18 -33.31 -8.83
CA GLY A 585 17.86 -34.57 -9.09
C GLY A 585 19.04 -34.87 -8.15
N ARG A 586 19.35 -33.97 -7.22
CA ARG A 586 20.55 -33.92 -6.36
C ARG A 586 21.85 -33.78 -7.15
N GLN A 587 21.80 -33.14 -8.32
CA GLN A 587 22.93 -32.93 -9.22
C GLN A 587 22.86 -31.57 -9.88
N SER A 588 24.01 -30.95 -10.18
CA SER A 588 24.06 -29.69 -10.92
C SER A 588 25.44 -29.48 -11.54
N VAL A 589 25.59 -28.49 -12.43
CA VAL A 589 26.86 -28.23 -13.12
C VAL A 589 27.47 -26.91 -12.65
N ARG A 590 28.71 -26.97 -12.15
CA ARG A 590 29.49 -25.81 -11.71
C ARG A 590 30.46 -25.32 -12.78
N LEU A 591 30.42 -24.01 -13.05
CA LEU A 591 31.27 -23.30 -14.01
C LEU A 591 32.23 -22.34 -13.25
N THR A 592 33.53 -22.57 -13.34
CA THR A 592 34.60 -21.82 -12.66
C THR A 592 35.60 -21.16 -13.61
N SER A 593 35.55 -21.45 -14.92
CA SER A 593 36.50 -20.94 -15.91
C SER A 593 35.80 -20.41 -17.16
N THR A 594 36.41 -19.42 -17.81
CA THR A 594 35.91 -18.87 -19.08
C THR A 594 35.83 -19.97 -20.16
N GLY A 595 34.73 -20.00 -20.91
CA GLY A 595 34.42 -21.01 -21.93
C GLY A 595 33.66 -22.23 -21.40
N GLN A 596 33.52 -22.40 -20.08
CA GLN A 596 32.68 -23.44 -19.50
C GLN A 596 31.19 -23.12 -19.69
N PHE A 597 30.36 -24.15 -19.90
CA PHE A 597 28.95 -23.99 -20.27
C PHE A 597 28.06 -25.15 -19.84
N VAL A 598 26.75 -24.88 -19.85
CA VAL A 598 25.64 -25.86 -19.90
C VAL A 598 24.81 -25.58 -21.15
N GLU A 599 24.43 -26.63 -21.89
CA GLU A 599 23.64 -26.55 -23.11
C GLU A 599 22.51 -27.58 -23.10
N VAL A 600 21.28 -27.10 -23.32
CA VAL A 600 20.08 -27.92 -23.46
C VAL A 600 19.50 -27.77 -24.87
N THR A 601 18.85 -28.81 -25.36
CA THR A 601 18.14 -28.78 -26.66
C THR A 601 16.65 -28.82 -26.41
N SER A 602 15.94 -27.76 -26.83
CA SER A 602 14.49 -27.67 -26.67
C SER A 602 13.77 -28.81 -27.39
N THR A 603 12.83 -29.46 -26.71
CA THR A 603 11.90 -30.46 -27.29
C THR A 603 10.62 -29.82 -27.82
N ASN A 604 10.30 -28.61 -27.34
CA ASN A 604 9.13 -27.83 -27.71
C ASN A 604 9.53 -26.46 -28.28
N GLN A 605 8.59 -25.80 -28.96
CA GLN A 605 8.74 -24.37 -29.27
C GLN A 605 8.86 -23.58 -27.95
N THR A 606 9.64 -22.51 -27.93
CA THR A 606 9.83 -21.67 -26.73
C THR A 606 10.13 -20.23 -27.08
N ASN A 607 9.72 -19.29 -26.24
CA ASN A 607 10.14 -17.89 -26.26
C ASN A 607 10.49 -17.36 -24.86
N SER A 608 10.69 -18.24 -23.88
CA SER A 608 11.17 -17.85 -22.54
C SER A 608 12.22 -18.82 -22.03
N ILE A 609 12.92 -18.37 -21.00
CA ILE A 609 13.88 -19.16 -20.25
C ILE A 609 13.76 -18.81 -18.77
N VAL A 610 13.69 -19.83 -17.90
CA VAL A 610 13.95 -19.69 -16.46
C VAL A 610 15.17 -20.54 -16.14
N VAL A 611 16.10 -20.00 -15.37
CA VAL A 611 17.33 -20.68 -14.96
C VAL A 611 17.37 -20.75 -13.44
N ARG A 612 17.27 -21.95 -12.87
CA ARG A 612 17.57 -22.15 -11.45
C ARG A 612 19.08 -22.23 -11.28
N ASN A 613 19.62 -21.33 -10.48
CA ASN A 613 21.05 -21.10 -10.41
C ASN A 613 21.51 -20.70 -9.02
N SER A 614 22.81 -20.87 -8.78
CA SER A 614 23.48 -20.29 -7.63
C SER A 614 24.73 -19.53 -8.09
N VAL A 615 24.80 -18.27 -7.68
CA VAL A 615 25.94 -17.37 -7.89
C VAL A 615 26.42 -16.85 -6.52
N PRO A 616 27.66 -16.35 -6.41
CA PRO A 616 28.22 -15.92 -5.14
C PRO A 616 27.37 -14.80 -4.49
N ASP A 617 27.20 -14.89 -3.18
CA ASP A 617 26.74 -13.77 -2.36
C ASP A 617 27.77 -12.62 -2.34
N ALA A 618 27.33 -11.42 -1.97
CA ALA A 618 28.20 -10.31 -1.66
C ALA A 618 29.02 -10.59 -0.40
N ALA A 619 30.24 -10.04 -0.32
CA ALA A 619 31.15 -10.28 0.81
C ALA A 619 30.56 -9.88 2.18
N GLY A 620 29.61 -8.95 2.22
CA GLY A 620 28.90 -8.52 3.42
C GLY A 620 27.48 -9.07 3.55
N GLY A 621 27.03 -9.93 2.65
CA GLY A 621 25.64 -10.39 2.56
C GLY A 621 24.72 -9.48 1.74
N GLY A 622 23.46 -9.90 1.61
CA GLY A 622 22.42 -9.15 0.90
C GLY A 622 22.42 -9.32 -0.63
N GLY A 623 23.27 -10.20 -1.15
CA GLY A 623 23.35 -10.59 -2.55
C GLY A 623 23.93 -9.59 -3.52
N GLN A 624 24.18 -10.06 -4.74
CA GLN A 624 24.73 -9.30 -5.84
C GLN A 624 24.20 -9.84 -7.17
N ASP A 625 24.08 -8.96 -8.16
CA ASP A 625 23.77 -9.33 -9.53
C ASP A 625 25.04 -9.70 -10.31
N TRP A 626 24.97 -10.78 -11.05
CA TRP A 626 25.98 -11.32 -11.94
C TRP A 626 25.40 -11.52 -13.33
N THR A 627 26.26 -11.86 -14.30
CA THR A 627 25.81 -12.15 -15.67
C THR A 627 26.35 -13.47 -16.17
N ILE A 628 25.57 -14.15 -17.00
CA ILE A 628 25.99 -15.33 -17.77
C ILE A 628 25.58 -15.15 -19.24
N SER A 629 26.44 -15.55 -20.17
CA SER A 629 26.18 -15.37 -21.59
C SER A 629 25.25 -16.46 -22.14
N LEU A 630 24.15 -16.05 -22.77
CA LEU A 630 23.19 -16.93 -23.45
C LEU A 630 23.48 -16.98 -24.95
N TYR A 631 23.65 -18.19 -25.45
CA TYR A 631 23.77 -18.51 -26.87
C TYR A 631 22.55 -19.30 -27.33
N VAL A 632 22.11 -19.01 -28.55
CA VAL A 632 21.06 -19.78 -29.24
C VAL A 632 21.63 -20.33 -30.54
N ASN A 633 21.66 -21.65 -30.69
CA ASN A 633 22.34 -22.34 -31.79
C ASN A 633 23.77 -21.84 -32.01
N ASP A 634 24.54 -21.74 -30.91
CA ASP A 634 25.93 -21.25 -30.88
C ASP A 634 26.13 -19.79 -31.31
N VAL A 635 25.06 -19.01 -31.52
CA VAL A 635 25.12 -17.57 -31.76
C VAL A 635 24.85 -16.85 -30.45
N PHE A 636 25.74 -15.93 -30.06
CA PHE A 636 25.54 -15.09 -28.89
C PHE A 636 24.22 -14.31 -29.05
N ASN A 637 23.32 -14.46 -28.08
CA ASN A 637 22.06 -13.73 -28.07
C ASN A 637 22.17 -12.48 -27.19
N ARG A 638 22.51 -12.68 -25.90
CA ARG A 638 22.62 -11.65 -24.86
C ARG A 638 23.26 -12.23 -23.61
N LYS A 639 23.53 -11.38 -22.61
CA LYS A 639 23.77 -11.82 -21.24
C LYS A 639 22.47 -11.88 -20.44
N LEU A 640 22.31 -12.90 -19.60
CA LEU A 640 21.26 -13.00 -18.59
C LEU A 640 21.78 -12.45 -17.27
N THR A 641 20.93 -11.73 -16.54
CA THR A 641 21.22 -11.35 -15.16
C THR A 641 20.85 -12.50 -14.24
N LEU A 642 21.76 -12.88 -13.35
CA LEU A 642 21.56 -13.83 -12.27
C LEU A 642 21.74 -13.09 -10.95
N SER A 643 20.96 -13.39 -9.92
CA SER A 643 21.04 -12.69 -8.63
C SER A 643 21.21 -13.67 -7.49
N SER A 644 21.99 -13.29 -6.48
CA SER A 644 22.06 -14.00 -5.20
C SER A 644 21.20 -13.35 -4.10
N ARG A 645 20.46 -12.28 -4.43
CA ARG A 645 19.77 -11.40 -3.46
C ARG A 645 18.72 -12.10 -2.58
N ASN A 646 18.05 -13.11 -3.10
CA ASN A 646 17.01 -13.83 -2.35
C ASN A 646 17.49 -15.22 -1.89
N SER A 647 18.68 -15.66 -2.32
CA SER A 647 19.37 -16.88 -1.86
C SER A 647 20.32 -16.59 -0.68
N TRP A 648 21.05 -17.62 -0.23
CA TRP A 648 22.06 -17.57 0.82
C TRP A 648 21.54 -17.19 2.20
N LEU A 649 21.12 -18.21 2.96
CA LEU A 649 20.77 -18.09 4.37
C LEU A 649 21.80 -18.76 5.27
N TYR A 650 22.39 -17.98 6.16
CA TYR A 650 23.47 -18.36 7.06
C TYR A 650 22.95 -18.56 8.49
N GLY A 651 23.46 -19.59 9.18
CA GLY A 651 23.10 -19.87 10.58
C GLY A 651 23.03 -21.36 10.91
N THR A 652 22.20 -21.75 11.86
CA THR A 652 21.93 -23.17 12.16
C THR A 652 20.68 -23.63 11.41
N SER A 653 20.58 -24.92 11.12
CA SER A 653 19.40 -25.50 10.45
C SER A 653 18.15 -25.49 11.32
N ASP A 654 18.34 -25.50 12.63
CA ASP A 654 17.29 -25.79 13.59
C ASP A 654 16.47 -24.55 13.97
N ASP A 655 17.09 -23.36 13.93
CA ASP A 655 16.40 -22.11 14.21
C ASP A 655 16.32 -21.23 12.96
N THR A 656 15.28 -21.44 12.17
CA THR A 656 15.08 -20.68 10.94
C THR A 656 14.79 -19.21 11.12
N GLU A 657 14.19 -18.82 12.24
CA GLU A 657 13.95 -17.40 12.50
C GLU A 657 15.27 -16.68 12.82
N SER A 658 16.32 -17.44 13.18
CA SER A 658 17.68 -16.94 13.35
C SER A 658 18.52 -16.92 12.06
N LEU A 659 18.03 -17.51 10.97
CA LEU A 659 18.77 -17.50 9.70
C LEU A 659 18.90 -16.07 9.18
N SER A 660 20.15 -15.70 8.90
CA SER A 660 20.54 -14.36 8.49
C SER A 660 21.03 -14.36 7.05
N ASN A 661 20.87 -13.23 6.36
CA ASN A 661 21.52 -12.99 5.06
C ASN A 661 22.96 -12.44 5.23
N THR A 662 23.54 -12.50 6.44
CA THR A 662 24.91 -12.08 6.73
C THR A 662 25.85 -13.29 6.70
N PRO A 663 26.93 -13.27 5.90
CA PRO A 663 27.81 -14.42 5.72
C PRO A 663 28.38 -14.98 7.02
N SER A 664 28.28 -16.30 7.18
CA SER A 664 28.96 -17.11 8.19
C SER A 664 29.38 -18.47 7.62
N ALA A 665 29.89 -19.39 8.45
CA ALA A 665 30.55 -20.61 7.97
C ALA A 665 29.66 -21.52 7.11
N ASP A 666 28.40 -21.72 7.50
CA ASP A 666 27.45 -22.58 6.79
C ASP A 666 26.24 -21.81 6.25
N ALA A 667 25.92 -22.05 4.98
CA ALA A 667 24.81 -21.46 4.26
C ALA A 667 23.87 -22.53 3.68
N ARG A 668 22.61 -22.16 3.47
CA ARG A 668 21.55 -22.96 2.85
C ARG A 668 20.66 -22.08 1.99
N ARG A 669 19.65 -22.67 1.33
CA ARG A 669 18.80 -21.95 0.36
C ARG A 669 19.68 -21.27 -0.70
N LEU A 670 20.58 -22.06 -1.26
CA LEU A 670 21.72 -21.65 -2.09
C LEU A 670 21.31 -21.23 -3.49
N PHE A 671 20.13 -21.65 -3.94
CA PHE A 671 19.63 -21.40 -5.28
C PHE A 671 18.53 -20.33 -5.29
N ASP A 672 18.43 -19.68 -6.43
CA ASP A 672 17.34 -18.79 -6.80
C ASP A 672 17.02 -19.01 -8.30
N GLU A 673 15.94 -18.40 -8.77
CA GLU A 673 15.56 -18.45 -10.18
C GLU A 673 15.78 -17.11 -10.89
N SER A 674 16.11 -17.18 -12.18
CA SER A 674 16.22 -16.00 -13.03
C SER A 674 15.46 -16.26 -14.32
N ASN A 675 14.47 -15.41 -14.61
CA ASN A 675 13.56 -15.59 -15.73
C ASN A 675 13.73 -14.48 -16.78
N LEU A 676 13.46 -14.83 -18.05
CA LEU A 676 13.50 -13.89 -19.15
C LEU A 676 12.56 -14.31 -20.28
N LEU A 677 11.77 -13.35 -20.79
CA LEU A 677 11.07 -13.46 -22.06
C LEU A 677 11.99 -13.05 -23.23
N LEU A 678 12.16 -13.94 -24.20
CA LEU A 678 12.98 -13.73 -25.40
C LEU A 678 12.22 -12.93 -26.45
N GLY A 679 12.94 -12.16 -27.27
CA GLY A 679 12.34 -11.27 -28.28
C GLY A 679 11.65 -11.98 -29.46
N GLN A 680 11.71 -13.31 -29.53
CA GLN A 680 11.10 -14.13 -30.57
C GLN A 680 10.91 -15.57 -30.10
N SER A 681 10.03 -16.32 -30.78
CA SER A 681 9.90 -17.77 -30.61
C SER A 681 10.96 -18.54 -31.38
N TYR A 682 11.48 -19.58 -30.75
CA TYR A 682 12.41 -20.54 -31.32
C TYR A 682 11.72 -21.90 -31.49
N PRO A 683 11.93 -22.60 -32.62
CA PRO A 683 11.34 -23.91 -32.85
C PRO A 683 11.97 -24.98 -31.94
N ALA A 684 11.25 -26.09 -31.76
CA ALA A 684 11.82 -27.31 -31.18
C ALA A 684 13.11 -27.72 -31.91
N GLY A 685 14.06 -28.30 -31.17
CA GLY A 685 15.41 -28.63 -31.63
C GLY A 685 16.42 -27.49 -31.51
N THR A 686 16.00 -26.31 -31.05
CA THR A 686 16.90 -25.18 -30.80
C THR A 686 17.78 -25.47 -29.58
N ARG A 687 19.09 -25.20 -29.70
CA ARG A 687 20.06 -25.32 -28.59
C ARG A 687 20.17 -24.01 -27.82
N PHE A 688 20.00 -24.07 -26.51
CA PHE A 688 20.19 -22.96 -25.58
C PHE A 688 21.41 -23.26 -24.72
N LYS A 689 22.44 -22.42 -24.79
CA LYS A 689 23.70 -22.60 -24.08
C LYS A 689 23.99 -21.41 -23.16
N LEU A 690 24.11 -21.69 -21.86
CA LEU A 690 24.58 -20.76 -20.85
C LEU A 690 26.08 -20.95 -20.66
N GLN A 691 26.87 -19.95 -21.03
CA GLN A 691 28.33 -20.02 -21.04
C GLN A 691 28.92 -18.88 -20.22
N ARG A 692 29.97 -19.19 -19.45
CA ARG A 692 30.78 -18.19 -18.75
C ARG A 692 31.79 -17.58 -19.73
N ASP A 693 31.54 -16.38 -20.22
CA ASP A 693 32.43 -15.65 -21.11
C ASP A 693 33.29 -14.60 -20.39
N SER A 694 34.11 -13.88 -21.17
CA SER A 694 34.77 -12.67 -20.69
C SER A 694 33.72 -11.65 -20.21
N GLY A 695 33.91 -11.11 -19.01
CA GLY A 695 32.98 -10.20 -18.35
C GLY A 695 31.87 -10.88 -17.55
N ASP A 696 31.71 -12.21 -17.62
CA ASP A 696 30.87 -12.99 -16.70
C ASP A 696 31.68 -13.24 -15.42
N ALA A 697 31.72 -12.23 -14.55
CA ALA A 697 32.75 -12.08 -13.51
C ALA A 697 32.53 -12.85 -12.20
N ALA A 698 31.40 -13.56 -12.02
CA ALA A 698 31.17 -14.33 -10.80
C ALA A 698 32.27 -15.38 -10.60
N SER A 699 32.69 -15.61 -9.35
CA SER A 699 33.74 -16.58 -9.04
C SER A 699 33.35 -18.00 -9.45
N PHE A 700 32.06 -18.33 -9.37
CA PHE A 700 31.46 -19.54 -9.92
C PHE A 700 30.02 -19.29 -10.38
N TYR A 701 29.49 -20.23 -11.16
CA TYR A 701 28.07 -20.37 -11.47
C TYR A 701 27.71 -21.83 -11.22
N VAL A 702 26.66 -22.11 -10.45
CA VAL A 702 26.07 -23.45 -10.40
C VAL A 702 24.75 -23.38 -11.13
N ILE A 703 24.62 -24.15 -12.20
CA ILE A 703 23.39 -24.25 -13.01
C ILE A 703 22.74 -25.58 -12.67
N ASP A 704 21.51 -25.51 -12.17
CA ASP A 704 20.72 -26.66 -11.74
C ASP A 704 19.81 -27.14 -12.86
N LEU A 705 18.85 -26.29 -13.25
CA LEU A 705 17.89 -26.61 -14.31
C LEU A 705 17.54 -25.39 -15.15
N ILE A 706 16.94 -25.67 -16.31
CA ILE A 706 16.42 -24.68 -17.23
C ILE A 706 14.97 -25.02 -17.58
N ASP A 707 14.02 -24.13 -17.32
CA ASP A 707 12.66 -24.24 -17.85
C ASP A 707 12.55 -23.45 -19.18
N LEU A 708 11.97 -24.07 -20.21
CA LEU A 708 11.64 -23.41 -21.48
C LEU A 708 10.14 -23.49 -21.74
N GLU A 709 9.51 -22.34 -22.04
CA GLU A 709 8.06 -22.22 -22.26
C GLU A 709 7.76 -21.44 -23.54
N GLN A 710 6.73 -21.86 -24.29
CA GLN A 710 6.11 -21.01 -25.29
C GLN A 710 5.03 -20.16 -24.63
N VAL A 711 5.44 -18.98 -24.17
CA VAL A 711 4.56 -17.98 -23.57
C VAL A 711 3.66 -17.37 -24.64
N ALA A 712 2.36 -17.33 -24.38
CA ALA A 712 1.39 -16.67 -25.25
C ALA A 712 1.58 -15.14 -25.27
N ALA A 713 1.04 -14.47 -26.28
CA ALA A 713 0.94 -13.01 -26.29
C ALA A 713 0.14 -12.51 -25.06
N PRO A 714 0.39 -11.28 -24.58
CA PRO A 714 -0.37 -10.73 -23.45
C PRO A 714 -1.86 -10.71 -23.77
N LEU A 715 -2.67 -11.07 -22.77
CA LEU A 715 -4.13 -11.00 -22.89
C LEU A 715 -4.57 -9.54 -23.07
N SER A 716 -5.65 -9.33 -23.83
CA SER A 716 -6.28 -8.03 -23.97
C SER A 716 -7.27 -7.77 -22.82
N GLN A 717 -7.47 -6.50 -22.48
CA GLN A 717 -8.48 -6.07 -21.51
C GLN A 717 -9.86 -6.67 -21.83
N PRO A 718 -10.46 -7.45 -20.92
CA PRO A 718 -11.81 -7.98 -21.10
C PRO A 718 -12.85 -6.85 -21.13
N ALA A 719 -13.91 -7.05 -21.91
CA ALA A 719 -15.05 -6.14 -21.93
C ALA A 719 -15.65 -6.01 -20.51
N GLY A 720 -15.90 -4.77 -20.06
CA GLY A 720 -16.43 -4.46 -18.73
C GLY A 720 -15.37 -4.26 -17.65
N CYS A 721 -14.12 -4.69 -17.85
CA CYS A 721 -13.06 -4.35 -16.90
C CYS A 721 -12.58 -2.91 -17.13
N VAL A 722 -12.09 -2.26 -16.06
CA VAL A 722 -11.45 -0.94 -16.14
C VAL A 722 -9.99 -1.06 -15.76
N SER A 723 -9.12 -0.42 -16.55
CA SER A 723 -7.68 -0.49 -16.32
C SER A 723 -7.22 0.38 -15.16
N ILE A 724 -6.25 -0.12 -14.38
CA ILE A 724 -5.56 0.68 -13.35
C ILE A 724 -4.88 1.94 -13.90
N THR A 725 -4.57 2.00 -15.20
CA THR A 725 -4.01 3.21 -15.83
C THR A 725 -5.01 4.38 -15.86
N THR A 726 -6.32 4.10 -15.88
CA THR A 726 -7.37 5.11 -15.72
C THR A 726 -7.34 5.73 -14.32
N TYR A 727 -6.80 5.01 -13.34
CA TYR A 727 -6.59 5.48 -11.98
C TYR A 727 -5.22 6.13 -11.80
N GLY A 728 -4.44 6.33 -12.87
CA GLY A 728 -3.15 7.02 -12.84
C GLY A 728 -1.92 6.13 -12.62
N ALA A 729 -2.08 4.80 -12.62
CA ALA A 729 -0.93 3.89 -12.63
C ALA A 729 -0.17 3.98 -13.96
N VAL A 730 1.16 3.87 -13.93
CA VAL A 730 2.01 3.91 -15.14
C VAL A 730 2.98 2.73 -15.13
N PRO A 731 2.97 1.85 -16.14
CA PRO A 731 3.79 0.65 -16.11
C PRO A 731 5.28 0.99 -16.30
N ASN A 732 6.14 0.26 -15.59
CA ASN A 732 7.60 0.27 -15.73
C ASN A 732 8.29 1.62 -15.43
N ASP A 733 7.66 2.52 -14.68
CA ASP A 733 8.25 3.83 -14.34
C ASP A 733 8.99 3.85 -12.98
N GLY A 734 8.85 2.77 -12.20
CA GLY A 734 9.45 2.64 -10.86
C GLY A 734 8.74 3.42 -9.76
N VAL A 735 7.62 4.07 -10.05
CA VAL A 735 6.78 4.82 -9.12
C VAL A 735 5.75 3.89 -8.49
N ASP A 736 5.41 4.14 -7.22
CA ASP A 736 4.43 3.33 -6.49
C ASP A 736 3.00 3.51 -7.04
N ASP A 737 2.43 2.42 -7.56
CA ASP A 737 1.09 2.33 -8.14
C ASP A 737 0.03 1.88 -7.13
N THR A 738 0.41 1.59 -5.87
CA THR A 738 -0.48 1.09 -4.82
C THR A 738 -1.80 1.84 -4.75
N ALA A 739 -1.75 3.18 -4.74
CA ALA A 739 -2.94 4.00 -4.59
C ALA A 739 -3.91 3.86 -5.78
N ALA A 740 -3.38 3.67 -6.99
CA ALA A 740 -4.20 3.44 -8.19
C ALA A 740 -4.83 2.04 -8.17
N ILE A 741 -4.05 1.02 -7.79
CA ILE A 741 -4.54 -0.36 -7.63
C ILE A 741 -5.63 -0.42 -6.56
N GLN A 742 -5.38 0.17 -5.38
CA GLN A 742 -6.33 0.20 -4.27
C GLN A 742 -7.64 0.88 -4.67
N ARG A 743 -7.59 2.01 -5.39
CA ARG A 743 -8.80 2.69 -5.87
C ARG A 743 -9.58 1.82 -6.86
N ALA A 744 -8.91 1.22 -7.83
CA ALA A 744 -9.58 0.36 -8.80
C ALA A 744 -10.27 -0.83 -8.12
N VAL A 745 -9.58 -1.49 -7.18
CA VAL A 745 -10.16 -2.60 -6.41
C VAL A 745 -11.33 -2.11 -5.55
N THR A 746 -11.19 -0.98 -4.86
CA THR A 746 -12.28 -0.41 -4.05
C THR A 746 -13.51 -0.05 -4.91
N ASP A 747 -13.31 0.45 -6.11
CA ASP A 747 -14.40 0.75 -7.05
C ASP A 747 -15.12 -0.52 -7.49
N ASP A 748 -14.38 -1.60 -7.73
CA ASP A 748 -14.96 -2.91 -8.05
C ASP A 748 -15.73 -3.51 -6.87
N GLU A 749 -15.18 -3.47 -5.65
CA GLU A 749 -15.86 -3.90 -4.42
C GLU A 749 -17.19 -3.15 -4.20
N ASN A 750 -17.24 -1.87 -4.61
CA ASN A 750 -18.40 -1.01 -4.49
C ASN A 750 -19.36 -1.08 -5.71
N GLY A 751 -19.04 -1.90 -6.72
CA GLY A 751 -19.83 -2.06 -7.94
C GLY A 751 -19.82 -0.86 -8.89
N VAL A 752 -18.81 0.03 -8.77
CA VAL A 752 -18.56 1.15 -9.69
C VAL A 752 -18.03 0.65 -11.03
N ILE A 753 -17.20 -0.38 -10.97
CA ILE A 753 -16.71 -1.15 -12.12
C ILE A 753 -17.04 -2.62 -11.90
N SER A 754 -17.01 -3.44 -12.96
CA SER A 754 -17.32 -4.87 -12.87
C SER A 754 -16.09 -5.79 -12.80
N CYS A 755 -14.90 -5.24 -13.06
CA CYS A 755 -13.63 -5.88 -12.81
C CYS A 755 -12.47 -4.89 -12.95
N VAL A 756 -11.38 -5.17 -12.22
CA VAL A 756 -10.09 -4.50 -12.36
C VAL A 756 -9.25 -5.19 -13.44
N TRP A 757 -8.71 -4.40 -14.37
CA TRP A 757 -7.73 -4.83 -15.36
C TRP A 757 -6.34 -4.27 -15.07
N ILE A 758 -5.35 -5.15 -14.92
CA ILE A 758 -3.95 -4.80 -14.75
C ILE A 758 -3.21 -5.16 -16.05
N PRO A 759 -2.85 -4.17 -16.90
CA PRO A 759 -2.24 -4.47 -18.18
C PRO A 759 -0.84 -5.07 -18.06
N ALA A 760 -0.28 -5.49 -19.20
CA ALA A 760 1.11 -5.90 -19.29
C ALA A 760 2.04 -4.76 -18.84
N GLY A 761 3.01 -5.08 -17.99
CA GLY A 761 3.94 -4.15 -17.36
C GLY A 761 4.36 -4.62 -15.98
N GLN A 762 5.41 -3.98 -15.47
CA GLN A 762 5.81 -4.04 -14.07
C GLN A 762 5.15 -2.88 -13.32
N TRP A 763 4.51 -3.19 -12.19
CA TRP A 763 3.73 -2.25 -11.39
C TRP A 763 4.22 -2.32 -9.95
N ARG A 764 4.67 -1.19 -9.43
CA ARG A 764 5.24 -1.17 -8.10
C ARG A 764 4.12 -1.07 -7.06
N GLN A 765 4.06 -2.02 -6.15
CA GLN A 765 3.10 -2.06 -5.07
C GLN A 765 3.86 -2.08 -3.74
N GLU A 766 3.81 -0.98 -3.00
CA GLU A 766 4.48 -0.85 -1.70
C GLU A 766 3.56 -1.03 -0.50
N GLN A 767 2.25 -1.16 -0.71
CA GLN A 767 1.31 -1.49 0.36
C GLN A 767 0.36 -2.63 -0.02
N LYS A 768 -0.06 -3.40 0.98
CA LYS A 768 -1.05 -4.47 0.80
C LYS A 768 -2.37 -3.86 0.32
N ILE A 769 -3.04 -4.52 -0.63
CA ILE A 769 -4.38 -4.12 -1.06
C ILE A 769 -5.42 -4.78 -0.17
N LEU A 770 -6.24 -3.97 0.51
CA LEU A 770 -7.29 -4.43 1.42
C LEU A 770 -8.40 -3.37 1.56
N SER A 771 -9.61 -3.75 1.97
CA SER A 771 -10.70 -2.78 2.10
C SER A 771 -10.40 -1.78 3.22
N PRO A 772 -10.69 -0.48 3.03
CA PRO A 772 -10.54 0.51 4.10
C PRO A 772 -11.41 0.17 5.32
N ASP A 773 -10.79 0.24 6.52
CA ASP A 773 -11.47 0.21 7.81
C ASP A 773 -11.08 1.46 8.63
N PRO A 774 -11.90 2.52 8.59
CA PRO A 774 -11.59 3.77 9.31
C PRO A 774 -11.60 3.60 10.83
N THR A 775 -12.10 2.47 11.35
CA THR A 775 -12.11 2.20 12.79
C THR A 775 -10.80 1.61 13.30
N ARG A 776 -9.90 1.18 12.38
CA ARG A 776 -8.67 0.45 12.74
C ARG A 776 -7.37 1.08 12.24
N ASN A 777 -7.42 2.16 11.46
CA ASN A 777 -6.25 2.93 10.99
C ASN A 777 -5.10 2.02 10.50
N GLN A 778 -3.90 2.13 11.10
CA GLN A 778 -2.70 1.35 10.73
C GLN A 778 -2.81 -0.16 11.03
N TYR A 779 -3.85 -0.60 11.74
CA TYR A 779 -4.15 -2.00 12.05
C TYR A 779 -5.34 -2.51 11.24
N ASN A 780 -5.57 -1.92 10.05
CA ASN A 780 -6.61 -2.37 9.15
C ASN A 780 -6.30 -3.81 8.69
N GLN A 781 -7.23 -4.71 8.95
CA GLN A 781 -7.18 -6.14 8.63
C GLN A 781 -8.47 -6.61 7.95
N LYS A 782 -9.16 -5.67 7.30
CA LYS A 782 -10.38 -5.94 6.57
C LYS A 782 -10.01 -6.25 5.13
N GLY A 783 -10.06 -7.54 4.78
CA GLY A 783 -9.73 -8.00 3.44
C GLY A 783 -10.76 -7.55 2.40
N ILE A 784 -10.35 -7.55 1.14
CA ILE A 784 -11.22 -7.26 0.01
C ILE A 784 -12.30 -8.33 -0.16
N ARG A 785 -13.42 -7.92 -0.74
CA ARG A 785 -14.59 -8.75 -0.98
C ARG A 785 -15.25 -8.46 -2.33
N ASN A 786 -15.82 -9.49 -2.95
CA ASN A 786 -16.56 -9.34 -4.22
C ASN A 786 -15.73 -8.71 -5.34
N ALA A 787 -14.40 -8.84 -5.30
CA ALA A 787 -13.52 -8.20 -6.26
C ALA A 787 -13.08 -9.18 -7.36
N VAL A 788 -13.06 -8.73 -8.61
CA VAL A 788 -12.58 -9.45 -9.79
C VAL A 788 -11.37 -8.71 -10.38
N ILE A 789 -10.18 -9.28 -10.21
CA ILE A 789 -8.90 -8.71 -10.61
C ILE A 789 -8.26 -9.61 -11.68
N ARG A 790 -7.92 -9.03 -12.83
CA ARG A 790 -7.35 -9.76 -13.98
C ARG A 790 -6.12 -9.07 -14.53
N GLY A 791 -5.06 -9.85 -14.75
CA GLY A 791 -3.86 -9.41 -15.44
C GLY A 791 -3.78 -9.89 -16.90
N ALA A 792 -2.70 -9.51 -17.58
CA ALA A 792 -2.41 -9.86 -18.97
C ALA A 792 -1.70 -11.22 -19.16
N GLY A 793 -1.57 -12.01 -18.08
CA GLY A 793 -0.81 -13.26 -18.00
C GLY A 793 0.37 -13.13 -17.03
N MET A 794 0.75 -14.23 -16.36
CA MET A 794 1.83 -14.26 -15.35
C MET A 794 3.15 -13.66 -15.84
N TRP A 795 3.51 -13.89 -17.10
CA TRP A 795 4.74 -13.38 -17.71
C TRP A 795 4.68 -11.89 -18.07
N HIS A 796 3.47 -11.31 -18.14
CA HIS A 796 3.23 -9.99 -18.70
C HIS A 796 2.84 -8.96 -17.65
N THR A 797 2.04 -9.33 -16.66
CA THR A 797 1.62 -8.45 -15.56
C THR A 797 2.34 -8.82 -14.29
N GLN A 798 3.21 -7.95 -13.80
CA GLN A 798 4.05 -8.21 -12.63
C GLN A 798 3.84 -7.11 -11.58
N LEU A 799 3.24 -7.48 -10.45
CA LEU A 799 3.23 -6.64 -9.25
C LEU A 799 4.53 -6.90 -8.48
N TYR A 800 5.24 -5.85 -8.07
CA TYR A 800 6.48 -6.01 -7.32
C TYR A 800 6.65 -4.97 -6.21
N THR A 801 7.44 -5.29 -5.20
CA THR A 801 7.78 -4.35 -4.11
C THR A 801 9.29 -4.20 -4.00
N ASN A 802 9.77 -2.99 -3.66
CA ASN A 802 11.17 -2.80 -3.25
C ASN A 802 11.34 -2.95 -1.73
N THR A 803 10.23 -2.97 -0.99
CA THR A 803 10.25 -3.10 0.46
C THR A 803 10.67 -4.50 0.87
N GLN A 804 11.71 -4.56 1.68
CA GLN A 804 12.13 -5.76 2.38
C GLN A 804 11.33 -5.85 3.68
N PRO A 805 10.27 -6.67 3.76
CA PRO A 805 9.36 -6.65 4.90
C PRO A 805 10.12 -6.82 6.22
N GLN A 806 11.08 -7.74 6.31
CA GLN A 806 11.94 -7.98 7.48
C GLN A 806 12.62 -6.71 8.06
N ASN A 807 12.87 -5.69 7.24
CA ASN A 807 13.65 -4.51 7.63
C ASN A 807 12.78 -3.28 7.94
N VAL A 808 11.47 -3.35 7.72
CA VAL A 808 10.58 -2.22 7.99
C VAL A 808 10.30 -2.09 9.49
N VAL A 809 10.46 -0.88 10.02
CA VAL A 809 10.06 -0.49 11.38
C VAL A 809 8.84 0.44 11.28
N GLY A 810 7.70 0.05 11.88
CA GLY A 810 6.50 0.88 12.04
C GLY A 810 5.67 1.19 10.77
N ASN A 811 6.25 1.11 9.57
CA ASN A 811 5.65 1.61 8.31
C ASN A 811 4.96 0.54 7.42
N ILE A 812 4.46 -0.57 7.97
CA ILE A 812 3.70 -1.56 7.18
C ILE A 812 2.22 -1.32 7.40
N ASN A 813 1.46 -1.12 6.32
CA ASN A 813 0.01 -0.86 6.37
C ASN A 813 -0.81 -2.08 6.82
N HIS A 814 -0.20 -3.26 6.82
CA HIS A 814 -0.77 -4.52 7.27
C HIS A 814 0.24 -5.31 8.14
N PRO A 815 0.33 -5.00 9.45
CA PRO A 815 1.53 -5.25 10.27
C PRO A 815 1.93 -6.72 10.49
N HIS A 816 1.06 -7.71 10.27
CA HIS A 816 1.40 -9.14 10.43
C HIS A 816 1.60 -9.87 9.08
N GLU A 817 1.31 -9.23 7.95
CA GLU A 817 1.17 -9.93 6.67
C GLU A 817 1.88 -9.20 5.53
N GLY A 818 2.40 -8.00 5.78
CA GLY A 818 3.31 -7.30 4.87
C GLY A 818 2.61 -6.34 3.94
N ASN A 819 3.21 -6.08 2.79
CA ASN A 819 2.97 -4.86 2.02
C ASN A 819 2.82 -5.09 0.50
N VAL A 820 2.72 -6.34 0.06
CA VAL A 820 2.57 -6.71 -1.36
C VAL A 820 1.44 -7.73 -1.52
N GLY A 821 0.77 -7.72 -2.68
CA GLY A 821 -0.38 -8.55 -2.98
C GLY A 821 -1.67 -8.13 -2.25
N PHE A 822 -2.51 -9.09 -1.85
CA PHE A 822 -3.90 -8.83 -1.46
C PHE A 822 -4.28 -9.49 -0.13
N ASP A 823 -5.00 -8.78 0.74
CA ASP A 823 -5.73 -9.40 1.87
C ASP A 823 -7.20 -9.60 1.44
N ILE A 824 -7.74 -10.80 1.61
CA ILE A 824 -9.00 -11.27 1.03
C ILE A 824 -9.93 -11.82 2.12
N ASP A 825 -11.16 -11.34 2.18
CA ASP A 825 -12.17 -11.80 3.14
C ASP A 825 -13.31 -12.62 2.51
N ASP A 826 -13.68 -12.39 1.24
CA ASP A 826 -14.81 -13.10 0.63
C ASP A 826 -14.88 -12.98 -0.90
N ASN A 827 -15.45 -13.98 -1.57
CA ASN A 827 -15.89 -13.94 -2.97
C ASN A 827 -15.00 -13.12 -3.91
N THR A 828 -13.68 -13.40 -3.90
CA THR A 828 -12.70 -12.63 -4.70
C THR A 828 -12.06 -13.50 -5.76
N GLN A 829 -11.85 -12.94 -6.95
CA GLN A 829 -11.36 -13.63 -8.13
C GLN A 829 -10.10 -12.93 -8.61
N ILE A 830 -8.95 -13.59 -8.54
CA ILE A 830 -7.68 -13.04 -9.02
C ILE A 830 -7.13 -13.95 -10.10
N SER A 831 -6.74 -13.39 -11.24
CA SER A 831 -6.20 -14.18 -12.33
C SER A 831 -5.13 -13.51 -13.18
N ASP A 832 -4.29 -14.36 -13.79
CA ASP A 832 -3.39 -14.02 -14.90
C ASP A 832 -2.37 -12.92 -14.57
N LEU A 833 -1.72 -12.99 -13.41
CA LEU A 833 -0.70 -12.01 -12.97
C LEU A 833 0.41 -12.66 -12.15
N ALA A 834 1.49 -11.91 -11.90
CA ALA A 834 2.55 -12.29 -10.99
C ALA A 834 2.68 -11.31 -9.81
N ILE A 835 3.13 -11.82 -8.66
CA ILE A 835 3.40 -11.08 -7.42
C ILE A 835 4.82 -11.40 -6.97
N PHE A 836 5.73 -10.44 -7.07
CA PHE A 836 7.13 -10.60 -6.68
C PHE A 836 7.44 -9.77 -5.43
N GLY A 837 7.74 -10.47 -4.35
CA GLY A 837 8.19 -9.88 -3.10
C GLY A 837 9.65 -9.44 -3.14
N ASN A 838 10.14 -8.96 -1.99
CA ASN A 838 11.57 -8.69 -1.78
C ASN A 838 12.00 -9.18 -0.38
N THR A 839 11.41 -10.28 0.09
CA THR A 839 11.85 -10.97 1.30
C THR A 839 13.22 -11.59 1.05
N GLN A 840 14.14 -11.47 2.01
CA GLN A 840 15.52 -12.01 1.89
C GLN A 840 15.90 -12.94 3.05
N ASN A 841 15.04 -13.04 4.05
CA ASN A 841 15.10 -13.99 5.15
C ASN A 841 13.68 -14.15 5.71
N ARG A 842 13.42 -15.27 6.39
CA ARG A 842 12.11 -15.54 6.98
C ARG A 842 11.71 -14.41 7.92
N ALA A 843 10.46 -13.97 7.78
CA ALA A 843 9.91 -12.86 8.55
C ALA A 843 8.45 -13.15 8.87
N ASN A 844 7.96 -12.72 10.03
CA ASN A 844 6.54 -12.85 10.41
C ASN A 844 5.63 -11.87 9.64
N ARG A 845 5.91 -11.63 8.35
CA ARG A 845 5.24 -10.68 7.45
C ARG A 845 5.76 -10.84 6.02
N GLY A 846 5.01 -10.32 5.05
CA GLY A 846 5.39 -10.34 3.63
C GLY A 846 4.72 -11.47 2.86
N HIS A 847 3.47 -11.80 3.16
CA HIS A 847 2.68 -12.81 2.46
C HIS A 847 2.17 -12.26 1.13
N GLY A 848 2.14 -13.09 0.08
CA GLY A 848 1.57 -12.71 -1.22
C GLY A 848 0.06 -12.54 -1.14
N LEU A 849 -0.64 -13.58 -0.67
CA LEU A 849 -2.09 -13.58 -0.42
C LEU A 849 -2.36 -13.97 1.03
N ASN A 850 -3.30 -13.31 1.69
CA ASN A 850 -3.71 -13.67 3.05
C ASN A 850 -5.13 -13.19 3.33
N GLY A 851 -5.63 -13.51 4.53
CA GLY A 851 -6.97 -13.17 4.96
C GLY A 851 -7.80 -14.42 5.16
N ARG A 852 -9.12 -14.28 5.19
CA ARG A 852 -10.05 -15.36 5.53
C ARG A 852 -10.58 -16.10 4.30
N PHE A 853 -10.49 -15.47 3.13
CA PHE A 853 -10.92 -15.95 1.81
C PHE A 853 -12.43 -16.20 1.66
N GLY A 854 -13.15 -16.52 2.73
CA GLY A 854 -14.60 -16.65 2.70
C GLY A 854 -15.08 -17.65 1.66
N LYS A 855 -16.25 -17.37 1.09
CA LYS A 855 -16.94 -18.23 0.14
C LYS A 855 -16.58 -17.90 -1.29
N ASN A 856 -16.47 -18.94 -2.10
CA ASN A 856 -16.33 -18.84 -3.56
C ASN A 856 -15.10 -18.06 -4.06
N THR A 857 -14.10 -17.81 -3.23
CA THR A 857 -12.86 -17.15 -3.69
C THR A 857 -12.08 -18.07 -4.63
N LYS A 858 -11.64 -17.54 -5.77
CA LYS A 858 -10.93 -18.30 -6.80
C LYS A 858 -9.70 -17.56 -7.30
N ILE A 859 -8.55 -18.17 -7.14
CA ILE A 859 -7.27 -17.62 -7.57
C ILE A 859 -6.72 -18.54 -8.66
N SER A 860 -6.47 -18.01 -9.85
CA SER A 860 -6.08 -18.84 -10.99
C SER A 860 -4.98 -18.23 -11.83
N ASN A 861 -4.05 -19.05 -12.30
CA ASN A 861 -2.93 -18.59 -13.13
C ASN A 861 -2.15 -17.42 -12.49
N VAL A 862 -1.77 -17.56 -11.22
CA VAL A 862 -0.95 -16.56 -10.51
C VAL A 862 0.44 -17.12 -10.21
N TRP A 863 1.47 -16.33 -10.47
CA TRP A 863 2.87 -16.62 -10.14
C TRP A 863 3.32 -15.79 -8.93
N ILE A 864 3.78 -16.40 -7.85
CA ILE A 864 4.25 -15.70 -6.64
C ILE A 864 5.69 -16.10 -6.31
N GLU A 865 6.58 -15.12 -6.11
CA GLU A 865 7.98 -15.35 -5.71
C GLU A 865 8.45 -14.39 -4.62
N HIS A 866 9.49 -14.78 -3.88
CA HIS A 866 10.23 -13.94 -2.93
C HIS A 866 9.36 -13.25 -1.87
N VAL A 867 8.26 -13.89 -1.52
CA VAL A 867 7.39 -13.57 -0.38
C VAL A 867 7.72 -14.48 0.79
N ASN A 868 7.25 -14.14 1.99
CA ASN A 868 7.36 -15.05 3.12
C ASN A 868 6.48 -16.29 2.90
N VAL A 869 5.17 -16.10 2.72
CA VAL A 869 4.20 -17.17 2.41
C VAL A 869 3.52 -16.84 1.09
N GLY A 870 3.31 -17.84 0.23
CA GLY A 870 2.55 -17.67 -1.01
C GLY A 870 1.10 -17.26 -0.73
N ALA A 871 0.34 -18.14 -0.07
CA ALA A 871 -0.99 -17.85 0.45
C ALA A 871 -1.25 -18.43 1.85
N TRP A 872 -1.66 -17.60 2.80
CA TRP A 872 -2.14 -18.03 4.11
C TRP A 872 -3.67 -17.87 4.19
N VAL A 873 -4.40 -18.98 4.11
CA VAL A 873 -5.86 -19.00 4.05
C VAL A 873 -6.42 -19.27 5.44
N GLY A 874 -6.96 -18.24 6.06
CA GLY A 874 -7.45 -18.30 7.44
C GLY A 874 -6.80 -17.21 8.30
N ARG A 875 -7.49 -16.86 9.37
CA ARG A 875 -7.03 -15.91 10.37
C ARG A 875 -7.59 -16.30 11.72
N ASP A 876 -6.83 -16.10 12.78
CA ASP A 876 -7.28 -16.40 14.13
C ASP A 876 -8.53 -15.59 14.49
N TYR A 877 -9.51 -16.26 15.10
CA TYR A 877 -10.79 -15.63 15.45
C TYR A 877 -10.59 -14.42 16.38
N SER A 878 -9.60 -14.48 17.28
CA SER A 878 -9.29 -13.41 18.23
C SER A 878 -8.77 -12.12 17.61
N ASP A 879 -8.21 -12.15 16.41
CA ASP A 879 -7.60 -10.97 15.78
C ASP A 879 -8.66 -9.94 15.39
N THR A 880 -9.71 -10.41 14.71
CA THR A 880 -10.81 -9.58 14.23
C THR A 880 -12.11 -10.40 14.16
N PRO A 881 -12.80 -10.62 15.31
CA PRO A 881 -14.02 -11.42 15.39
C PRO A 881 -15.15 -10.96 14.47
N ALA A 882 -15.24 -9.65 14.23
CA ALA A 882 -16.29 -9.02 13.43
C ALA A 882 -16.30 -9.47 11.95
N TYR A 883 -15.17 -9.98 11.46
CA TYR A 883 -14.99 -10.39 10.07
C TYR A 883 -14.85 -11.91 9.92
N TRP A 884 -15.09 -12.71 10.97
CA TRP A 884 -15.01 -14.16 10.91
C TRP A 884 -15.79 -14.74 9.72
N ASN A 885 -15.07 -15.30 8.75
CA ASN A 885 -15.61 -15.84 7.51
C ASN A 885 -14.62 -16.85 6.92
N PRO A 886 -14.48 -18.04 7.54
CA PRO A 886 -13.48 -19.02 7.13
C PRO A 886 -13.67 -19.44 5.67
N GLY A 887 -12.58 -19.87 5.04
CA GLY A 887 -12.59 -20.33 3.65
C GLY A 887 -13.59 -21.47 3.43
N ASP A 888 -14.44 -21.35 2.43
CA ASP A 888 -15.43 -22.36 2.06
C ASP A 888 -15.58 -22.41 0.53
N GLY A 889 -15.12 -23.49 -0.08
CA GLY A 889 -15.05 -23.60 -1.54
C GLY A 889 -13.97 -22.74 -2.17
N VAL A 890 -12.86 -22.49 -1.45
CA VAL A 890 -11.71 -21.73 -1.96
C VAL A 890 -10.97 -22.56 -2.99
N GLU A 891 -10.63 -21.96 -4.13
CA GLU A 891 -9.97 -22.64 -5.23
C GLU A 891 -8.70 -21.92 -5.66
N PHE A 892 -7.56 -22.61 -5.60
CA PHE A 892 -6.32 -22.21 -6.26
C PHE A 892 -6.06 -23.12 -7.46
N THR A 893 -5.85 -22.57 -8.64
CA THR A 893 -5.63 -23.38 -9.86
C THR A 893 -4.55 -22.81 -10.76
N GLY A 894 -3.62 -23.64 -11.23
CA GLY A 894 -2.58 -23.18 -12.15
C GLY A 894 -1.60 -22.20 -11.49
N MET A 895 -1.34 -22.35 -10.19
CA MET A 895 -0.41 -21.48 -9.48
C MET A 895 1.04 -21.84 -9.83
N ARG A 896 1.93 -20.84 -9.80
CA ARG A 896 3.39 -21.03 -9.72
C ARG A 896 3.86 -20.35 -8.45
N ILE A 897 4.22 -21.09 -7.40
CA ILE A 897 4.71 -20.49 -6.15
C ILE A 897 6.15 -20.94 -5.95
N ARG A 898 7.09 -19.99 -6.05
CA ARG A 898 8.52 -20.30 -6.03
C ARG A 898 9.28 -19.47 -5.02
N ASP A 899 10.37 -20.01 -4.51
CA ASP A 899 11.38 -19.27 -3.75
C ASP A 899 10.84 -18.50 -2.51
N THR A 900 9.83 -19.07 -1.85
CA THR A 900 9.23 -18.50 -0.62
C THR A 900 10.09 -18.80 0.61
N PHE A 901 9.92 -18.00 1.66
CA PHE A 901 10.69 -18.15 2.91
C PHE A 901 10.00 -18.99 4.00
N ALA A 902 8.73 -19.28 3.78
CA ALA A 902 7.88 -20.19 4.55
C ALA A 902 6.95 -20.94 3.58
N ASP A 903 5.71 -21.21 3.99
CA ASP A 903 4.77 -22.06 3.28
C ASP A 903 4.46 -21.57 1.85
N GLY A 904 4.10 -22.51 0.97
CA GLY A 904 3.52 -22.19 -0.33
C GLY A 904 2.05 -21.77 -0.18
N ILE A 905 1.16 -22.71 0.14
CA ILE A 905 -0.24 -22.44 0.50
C ILE A 905 -0.62 -23.21 1.77
N ASN A 906 -1.18 -22.52 2.76
CA ASN A 906 -1.67 -23.12 4.00
C ASN A 906 -3.18 -22.86 4.18
N PHE A 907 -3.99 -23.92 4.24
CA PHE A 907 -5.41 -23.89 4.58
C PHE A 907 -5.59 -24.06 6.09
N SER A 908 -6.11 -23.03 6.75
CA SER A 908 -6.18 -22.93 8.21
C SER A 908 -7.52 -22.41 8.71
N ASN A 909 -7.68 -22.35 10.04
CA ASN A 909 -8.78 -21.73 10.78
C ASN A 909 -10.19 -22.14 10.28
N GLY A 910 -10.42 -23.43 10.04
CA GLY A 910 -11.72 -23.95 9.61
C GLY A 910 -11.99 -23.77 8.11
N THR A 911 -10.95 -23.67 7.28
CA THR A 911 -11.10 -23.74 5.82
C THR A 911 -11.69 -25.10 5.42
N ARG A 912 -12.63 -25.12 4.48
CA ARG A 912 -13.35 -26.34 4.12
C ARG A 912 -13.79 -26.37 2.66
N ASN A 913 -14.12 -27.55 2.14
CA ASN A 913 -14.55 -27.77 0.75
C ASN A 913 -13.59 -27.15 -0.29
N SER A 914 -12.32 -26.93 0.06
CA SER A 914 -11.40 -26.11 -0.71
C SER A 914 -10.38 -26.96 -1.46
N ARG A 915 -9.72 -26.38 -2.47
CA ARG A 915 -8.71 -27.12 -3.24
C ARG A 915 -7.56 -26.29 -3.76
N VAL A 916 -6.39 -26.93 -3.85
CA VAL A 916 -5.28 -26.49 -4.70
C VAL A 916 -5.12 -27.52 -5.81
N PHE A 917 -5.27 -27.06 -7.05
CA PHE A 917 -5.33 -27.93 -8.22
C PHE A 917 -4.33 -27.50 -9.29
N ASN A 918 -3.67 -28.47 -9.94
CA ASN A 918 -2.85 -28.23 -11.14
C ASN A 918 -1.80 -27.13 -10.94
N SER A 919 -1.09 -27.12 -9.81
CA SER A 919 -0.19 -26.03 -9.43
C SER A 919 1.24 -26.51 -9.20
N SER A 920 2.21 -25.64 -9.50
CA SER A 920 3.65 -25.89 -9.32
C SER A 920 4.20 -25.11 -8.14
N PHE A 921 4.99 -25.80 -7.33
CA PHE A 921 5.71 -25.26 -6.20
C PHE A 921 7.19 -25.61 -6.32
N ARG A 922 8.09 -24.64 -6.11
CA ARG A 922 9.53 -24.90 -6.13
C ARG A 922 10.28 -24.06 -5.10
N THR A 923 11.22 -24.66 -4.36
CA THR A 923 12.05 -23.90 -3.39
C THR A 923 11.22 -23.19 -2.29
N THR A 924 10.21 -23.85 -1.73
CA THR A 924 9.45 -23.30 -0.58
C THR A 924 10.22 -23.43 0.73
N GLY A 925 10.03 -22.48 1.66
CA GLY A 925 10.78 -22.38 2.92
C GLY A 925 10.10 -22.92 4.16
N ASP A 926 8.97 -23.56 3.94
CA ASP A 926 8.27 -24.45 4.85
C ASP A 926 7.39 -25.37 3.97
N ASP A 927 6.35 -25.95 4.55
CA ASP A 927 5.38 -26.77 3.84
C ASP A 927 4.91 -26.14 2.53
N ALA A 928 5.19 -26.78 1.39
CA ALA A 928 4.75 -26.22 0.11
C ALA A 928 3.21 -26.18 0.03
N LEU A 929 2.55 -27.18 0.60
CA LEU A 929 1.12 -27.28 0.75
C LEU A 929 0.78 -27.78 2.16
N ALA A 930 -0.03 -27.04 2.91
CA ALA A 930 -0.43 -27.41 4.26
C ALA A 930 -1.95 -27.31 4.48
N ILE A 931 -2.51 -28.28 5.18
CA ILE A 931 -3.81 -28.14 5.87
C ILE A 931 -3.53 -28.15 7.35
N TRP A 932 -3.81 -27.05 8.03
CA TRP A 932 -3.73 -26.97 9.48
C TRP A 932 -5.10 -26.75 10.08
N ALA A 933 -5.66 -27.79 10.73
CA ALA A 933 -6.89 -27.68 11.50
C ALA A 933 -6.66 -26.89 12.79
N ASN A 934 -6.31 -25.62 12.66
CA ASN A 934 -5.92 -24.70 13.72
C ASN A 934 -7.06 -24.52 14.73
N PRO A 935 -6.82 -24.64 16.05
CA PRO A 935 -7.85 -24.49 17.08
C PRO A 935 -8.32 -23.04 17.34
N TYR A 936 -7.65 -22.02 16.80
CA TYR A 936 -7.99 -20.60 16.98
C TYR A 936 -9.16 -20.15 16.10
N VAL A 937 -10.29 -20.82 16.28
CA VAL A 937 -11.54 -20.63 15.53
C VAL A 937 -12.67 -20.17 16.46
N LYS A 938 -13.81 -19.78 15.88
CA LYS A 938 -14.97 -19.32 16.66
C LYS A 938 -15.60 -20.44 17.49
N ASP A 939 -15.81 -21.62 16.89
CA ASP A 939 -16.31 -22.80 17.58
C ASP A 939 -15.56 -24.06 17.12
N GLN A 940 -14.75 -24.64 17.99
CA GLN A 940 -13.93 -25.82 17.69
C GLN A 940 -14.74 -27.09 17.35
N SER A 941 -16.05 -27.10 17.62
CA SER A 941 -16.94 -28.21 17.25
C SER A 941 -17.56 -28.06 15.86
N VAL A 942 -17.46 -26.88 15.24
CA VAL A 942 -18.08 -26.53 13.95
C VAL A 942 -17.05 -26.08 12.92
N ASP A 943 -16.07 -25.28 13.33
CA ASP A 943 -15.06 -24.66 12.47
C ASP A 943 -13.79 -25.53 12.40
N ILE A 944 -13.96 -26.76 11.94
CA ILE A 944 -12.86 -27.72 11.74
C ILE A 944 -12.47 -27.67 10.25
N ASN A 945 -11.18 -27.77 9.93
CA ASN A 945 -10.78 -27.94 8.53
C ASN A 945 -11.25 -29.30 7.99
N HIS A 946 -11.99 -29.29 6.87
CA HIS A 946 -12.49 -30.52 6.29
C HIS A 946 -12.82 -30.47 4.80
N ASP A 947 -12.78 -31.64 4.16
CA ASP A 947 -13.05 -31.81 2.73
C ASP A 947 -12.16 -30.89 1.86
N ASP A 948 -10.89 -30.72 2.27
CA ASP A 948 -9.88 -29.96 1.55
C ASP A 948 -8.98 -30.88 0.71
N HIS A 949 -8.67 -30.47 -0.52
CA HIS A 949 -8.05 -31.34 -1.52
C HIS A 949 -6.84 -30.72 -2.23
N PHE A 950 -5.69 -31.38 -2.16
CA PHE A 950 -4.50 -31.08 -2.96
C PHE A 950 -4.37 -32.05 -4.13
N LEU A 951 -4.69 -31.56 -5.34
CA LEU A 951 -4.95 -32.39 -6.51
C LEU A 951 -4.04 -32.04 -7.70
N ASN A 952 -3.26 -33.01 -8.17
CA ASN A 952 -2.42 -32.85 -9.37
C ASN A 952 -1.42 -31.69 -9.27
N ASN A 953 -0.72 -31.56 -8.14
CA ASN A 953 0.32 -30.54 -7.96
C ASN A 953 1.72 -31.14 -8.13
N THR A 954 2.67 -30.32 -8.59
CA THR A 954 4.09 -30.67 -8.62
C THR A 954 4.82 -29.81 -7.60
N VAL A 955 5.41 -30.45 -6.59
CA VAL A 955 6.23 -29.81 -5.57
C VAL A 955 7.68 -30.24 -5.77
N GLN A 956 8.59 -29.29 -5.84
CA GLN A 956 10.02 -29.56 -6.02
C GLN A 956 10.82 -28.77 -5.00
N LEU A 957 11.85 -29.40 -4.43
CA LEU A 957 12.90 -28.71 -3.71
C LEU A 957 12.45 -27.84 -2.51
N PRO A 958 11.46 -28.20 -1.67
CA PRO A 958 11.28 -27.50 -0.40
C PRO A 958 12.61 -27.49 0.36
N TRP A 959 13.14 -26.29 0.61
CA TRP A 959 14.42 -26.13 1.30
C TRP A 959 14.26 -26.30 2.82
N ARG A 960 13.01 -26.33 3.28
CA ARG A 960 12.62 -26.75 4.62
C ARG A 960 11.23 -27.39 4.64
N ALA A 961 11.02 -28.25 5.63
CA ALA A 961 9.74 -28.87 5.96
C ALA A 961 9.20 -29.72 4.79
N ASN A 962 7.89 -29.85 4.68
CA ASN A 962 7.30 -30.90 3.87
C ASN A 962 7.03 -30.47 2.42
N GLY A 963 6.90 -31.46 1.55
CA GLY A 963 6.19 -31.22 0.30
C GLY A 963 4.70 -30.94 0.55
N ILE A 964 4.05 -31.82 1.29
CA ILE A 964 2.64 -31.70 1.67
C ILE A 964 2.47 -32.06 3.15
N ALA A 965 1.71 -31.27 3.90
CA ALA A 965 1.39 -31.57 5.29
C ALA A 965 -0.12 -31.49 5.57
N ILE A 966 -0.61 -32.41 6.40
CA ILE A 966 -1.97 -32.38 6.94
C ILE A 966 -1.87 -32.52 8.46
N TYR A 967 -2.36 -31.50 9.16
CA TYR A 967 -2.39 -31.41 10.61
C TYR A 967 -3.84 -31.41 11.10
N GLY A 968 -4.42 -32.59 11.28
CA GLY A 968 -5.78 -32.76 11.80
C GLY A 968 -6.89 -32.59 10.76
N GLY A 969 -8.14 -32.46 11.24
CA GLY A 969 -9.33 -32.32 10.40
C GLY A 969 -9.90 -33.65 9.89
N TYR A 970 -10.80 -33.60 8.91
CA TYR A 970 -11.44 -34.79 8.32
C TYR A 970 -11.80 -34.60 6.84
N GLY A 971 -11.94 -35.68 6.08
CA GLY A 971 -12.31 -35.60 4.66
C GLY A 971 -11.21 -35.08 3.73
N ASN A 972 -10.02 -34.78 4.26
CA ASN A 972 -8.93 -34.15 3.53
C ASN A 972 -8.18 -35.15 2.64
N SER A 973 -7.68 -34.70 1.48
CA SER A 973 -6.89 -35.55 0.59
C SER A 973 -5.71 -34.86 -0.10
N ALA A 974 -4.69 -35.66 -0.40
CA ALA A 974 -3.61 -35.31 -1.31
C ALA A 974 -3.52 -36.39 -2.41
N GLU A 975 -3.91 -36.03 -3.63
CA GLU A 975 -4.08 -36.97 -4.72
C GLU A 975 -3.39 -36.56 -6.01
N ASN A 976 -2.81 -37.53 -6.71
CA ASN A 976 -2.13 -37.34 -7.99
C ASN A 976 -0.97 -36.33 -7.95
N ASN A 977 -0.35 -36.07 -6.79
CA ASN A 977 0.74 -35.10 -6.70
C ASN A 977 2.10 -35.74 -7.05
N LEU A 978 3.03 -34.92 -7.50
CA LEU A 978 4.45 -35.27 -7.58
C LEU A 978 5.23 -34.42 -6.57
N VAL A 979 6.07 -35.05 -5.75
CA VAL A 979 6.94 -34.37 -4.80
C VAL A 979 8.37 -34.82 -5.04
N TYR A 980 9.27 -33.87 -5.23
CA TYR A 980 10.67 -34.10 -5.51
C TYR A 980 11.55 -33.39 -4.48
N ASP A 981 12.62 -34.07 -4.08
CA ASP A 981 13.83 -33.45 -3.56
C ASP A 981 13.63 -32.57 -2.30
N THR A 982 12.82 -32.99 -1.32
CA THR A 982 12.72 -32.29 -0.03
C THR A 982 14.06 -32.28 0.71
N ALA A 983 14.47 -31.14 1.26
CA ALA A 983 15.82 -31.01 1.83
C ALA A 983 16.00 -31.78 3.15
N ASN A 984 15.04 -31.68 4.07
CA ASN A 984 15.22 -32.11 5.47
C ASN A 984 14.01 -32.80 6.11
N TYR A 985 12.85 -32.83 5.43
CA TYR A 985 11.59 -33.35 5.96
C TYR A 985 10.89 -34.24 4.92
N PRO A 986 9.78 -34.91 5.29
CA PRO A 986 9.02 -35.78 4.40
C PRO A 986 8.53 -35.15 3.11
N GLY A 987 8.25 -36.02 2.13
CA GLY A 987 7.43 -35.63 0.99
C GLY A 987 5.99 -35.35 1.42
N ILE A 988 5.42 -36.22 2.26
CA ILE A 988 4.09 -36.03 2.87
C ILE A 988 4.13 -36.31 4.38
N MET A 989 3.56 -35.41 5.19
CA MET A 989 3.46 -35.54 6.64
C MET A 989 2.01 -35.51 7.12
N LEU A 990 1.64 -36.45 7.99
CA LEU A 990 0.43 -36.40 8.80
C LEU A 990 0.85 -36.25 10.26
N ALA A 991 0.49 -35.15 10.92
CA ALA A 991 1.03 -34.89 12.27
C ALA A 991 0.09 -34.14 13.22
N THR A 992 0.39 -34.25 14.51
CA THR A 992 -0.35 -33.58 15.61
C THR A 992 0.56 -32.77 16.54
N ASP A 993 1.76 -32.44 16.08
CA ASP A 993 2.76 -31.62 16.78
C ASP A 993 2.47 -30.12 16.74
N HIS A 994 1.59 -29.66 15.85
CA HIS A 994 1.11 -28.26 15.78
C HIS A 994 -0.21 -28.01 16.52
N SER A 995 -0.49 -28.81 17.56
CA SER A 995 -1.72 -28.71 18.37
C SER A 995 -3.05 -28.62 17.58
N PRO A 996 -3.25 -29.41 16.50
CA PRO A 996 -4.43 -29.27 15.66
C PRO A 996 -5.70 -29.78 16.36
N LEU A 997 -6.87 -29.40 15.84
CA LEU A 997 -8.12 -30.12 16.05
C LEU A 997 -7.96 -31.56 15.55
N PRO A 998 -8.56 -32.56 16.22
CA PRO A 998 -8.22 -33.97 16.00
C PRO A 998 -8.45 -34.45 14.56
N PHE A 999 -7.67 -35.44 14.13
CA PHE A 999 -8.03 -36.25 12.97
C PHE A 999 -9.34 -36.99 13.25
N SER A 1000 -10.27 -36.91 12.31
CA SER A 1000 -11.48 -37.72 12.31
C SER A 1000 -11.87 -38.07 10.87
N GLY A 1001 -12.88 -38.92 10.69
CA GLY A 1001 -13.30 -39.32 9.33
C GLY A 1001 -12.17 -39.98 8.54
N THR A 1002 -12.06 -39.63 7.25
CA THR A 1002 -11.04 -40.19 6.35
C THR A 1002 -9.99 -39.14 6.00
N THR A 1003 -8.71 -39.55 5.97
CA THR A 1003 -7.62 -38.81 5.32
C THR A 1003 -7.05 -39.68 4.19
N LEU A 1004 -7.06 -39.17 2.95
CA LEU A 1004 -6.70 -39.95 1.77
C LEU A 1004 -5.41 -39.42 1.12
N LEU A 1005 -4.40 -40.29 1.03
CA LEU A 1005 -3.21 -40.08 0.20
C LEU A 1005 -3.28 -41.06 -0.97
N ALA A 1006 -3.54 -40.58 -2.19
CA ALA A 1006 -3.76 -41.48 -3.33
C ALA A 1006 -2.96 -41.09 -4.57
N ASN A 1007 -2.36 -42.09 -5.23
CA ASN A 1007 -1.71 -41.93 -6.51
C ASN A 1007 -0.65 -40.82 -6.55
N ASN A 1008 0.13 -40.66 -5.48
CA ASN A 1008 1.22 -39.69 -5.44
C ASN A 1008 2.53 -40.33 -5.95
N GLY A 1009 3.46 -39.51 -6.43
CA GLY A 1009 4.84 -39.93 -6.72
C GLY A 1009 5.80 -39.11 -5.88
N LEU A 1010 6.57 -39.77 -5.02
CA LEU A 1010 7.55 -39.14 -4.14
C LEU A 1010 8.95 -39.59 -4.55
N TYR A 1011 9.79 -38.65 -4.94
CA TYR A 1011 11.12 -38.92 -5.47
C TYR A 1011 12.15 -38.19 -4.65
N ARG A 1012 13.09 -38.93 -4.06
CA ARG A 1012 14.20 -38.33 -3.30
C ARG A 1012 13.74 -37.46 -2.14
N THR A 1013 12.65 -37.84 -1.50
CA THR A 1013 12.07 -37.14 -0.35
C THR A 1013 12.49 -37.77 0.98
N GLY A 1014 12.24 -37.06 2.08
CA GLY A 1014 12.74 -37.39 3.41
C GLY A 1014 14.08 -36.70 3.69
N GLY A 1015 14.50 -36.68 4.94
CA GLY A 1015 15.72 -35.98 5.36
C GLY A 1015 15.91 -36.04 6.86
N ALA A 1016 16.82 -35.22 7.38
CA ALA A 1016 17.09 -35.14 8.81
C ALA A 1016 16.95 -33.69 9.31
N PHE A 1017 16.49 -33.54 10.55
CA PHE A 1017 16.33 -32.25 11.21
C PHE A 1017 16.68 -32.33 12.69
N TRP A 1018 16.85 -31.17 13.35
CA TRP A 1018 17.29 -31.04 14.74
C TRP A 1018 18.72 -31.55 14.95
N ASN A 1019 19.71 -30.86 14.36
CA ASN A 1019 21.12 -31.28 14.28
C ASN A 1019 21.29 -32.69 13.70
N GLU A 1020 20.39 -33.07 12.79
CA GLU A 1020 20.30 -34.41 12.19
C GLU A 1020 19.94 -35.53 13.19
N ASP A 1021 19.54 -35.21 14.43
CA ASP A 1021 19.14 -36.21 15.44
C ASP A 1021 17.81 -36.90 15.10
N GLN A 1022 16.99 -36.29 14.25
CA GLN A 1022 15.72 -36.88 13.81
C GLN A 1022 15.68 -37.09 12.30
N GLU A 1023 15.52 -38.35 11.94
CA GLU A 1023 15.35 -38.81 10.57
C GLU A 1023 13.86 -38.87 10.21
N PHE A 1024 13.57 -38.58 8.93
CA PHE A 1024 12.23 -38.57 8.37
C PHE A 1024 12.18 -39.36 7.07
N GLY A 1025 11.18 -40.24 6.96
CA GLY A 1025 10.87 -40.96 5.73
C GLY A 1025 10.17 -40.10 4.67
N ALA A 1026 9.86 -40.70 3.52
CA ALA A 1026 9.15 -40.03 2.44
C ALA A 1026 7.69 -39.72 2.79
N ILE A 1027 7.00 -40.64 3.47
CA ILE A 1027 5.72 -40.39 4.14
C ILE A 1027 5.92 -40.62 5.63
N THR A 1028 5.56 -39.64 6.46
CA THR A 1028 5.69 -39.75 7.91
C THR A 1028 4.35 -39.51 8.61
N LEU A 1029 4.00 -40.40 9.52
CA LEU A 1029 2.89 -40.23 10.45
C LEU A 1029 3.45 -39.98 11.85
N PHE A 1030 3.18 -38.80 12.40
CA PHE A 1030 3.70 -38.36 13.69
C PHE A 1030 2.57 -37.99 14.68
N PRO A 1031 2.06 -38.97 15.45
CA PRO A 1031 1.00 -38.76 16.44
C PRO A 1031 1.58 -38.16 17.74
N SER A 1032 2.22 -36.99 17.65
CA SER A 1032 2.91 -36.33 18.76
C SER A 1032 2.03 -36.13 20.00
N THR A 1033 0.81 -35.61 19.83
CA THR A 1033 -0.08 -35.30 20.96
C THR A 1033 -1.43 -36.01 20.90
N LYS A 1034 -1.91 -36.37 19.70
CA LYS A 1034 -3.24 -36.94 19.47
C LYS A 1034 -3.16 -38.10 18.48
N ASP A 1035 -4.21 -38.92 18.46
CA ASP A 1035 -4.35 -40.01 17.50
C ASP A 1035 -4.47 -39.49 16.07
N ILE A 1036 -3.89 -40.23 15.13
CA ILE A 1036 -4.07 -40.05 13.69
C ILE A 1036 -4.90 -41.23 13.19
N THR A 1037 -6.18 -40.99 12.89
CA THR A 1037 -7.15 -42.05 12.55
C THR A 1037 -7.65 -41.93 11.12
N GLY A 1038 -8.19 -43.02 10.56
CA GLY A 1038 -8.88 -43.00 9.26
C GLY A 1038 -7.97 -42.79 8.04
N VAL A 1039 -6.69 -43.13 8.14
CA VAL A 1039 -5.71 -42.91 7.08
C VAL A 1039 -5.78 -44.03 6.03
N THR A 1040 -5.89 -43.63 4.76
CA THR A 1040 -5.70 -44.51 3.61
C THR A 1040 -4.57 -43.97 2.73
N ILE A 1041 -3.57 -44.81 2.46
CA ILE A 1041 -2.48 -44.55 1.53
C ILE A 1041 -2.62 -45.56 0.38
N ARG A 1042 -2.74 -45.10 -0.86
CA ARG A 1042 -2.86 -46.01 -1.97
C ARG A 1042 -2.26 -45.55 -3.29
N ASP A 1043 -1.97 -46.53 -4.15
CA ASP A 1043 -1.56 -46.34 -5.54
C ASP A 1043 -0.31 -45.43 -5.70
N THR A 1044 0.53 -45.33 -4.66
CA THR A 1044 1.59 -44.32 -4.52
C THR A 1044 2.96 -44.95 -4.79
N ASP A 1045 3.82 -44.23 -5.52
CA ASP A 1045 5.22 -44.60 -5.73
C ASP A 1045 6.14 -43.75 -4.84
N ILE A 1046 7.05 -44.41 -4.13
CA ILE A 1046 8.10 -43.80 -3.31
C ILE A 1046 9.44 -44.31 -3.81
N ILE A 1047 10.24 -43.43 -4.40
CA ILE A 1047 11.47 -43.79 -5.10
C ILE A 1047 12.63 -43.00 -4.53
N ASP A 1048 13.70 -43.69 -4.17
CA ASP A 1048 14.98 -43.10 -3.77
C ASP A 1048 14.88 -42.25 -2.48
N SER A 1049 14.08 -42.65 -1.47
CA SER A 1049 13.93 -41.88 -0.22
C SER A 1049 15.27 -41.71 0.52
N THR A 1050 15.44 -40.59 1.23
CA THR A 1050 16.68 -40.33 1.99
C THR A 1050 16.83 -41.35 3.12
N PHE A 1051 15.80 -41.47 3.95
CA PHE A 1051 15.68 -42.50 4.98
C PHE A 1051 14.54 -43.45 4.59
N ASP A 1052 13.54 -43.60 5.44
CA ASP A 1052 12.47 -44.58 5.25
C ASP A 1052 11.54 -44.26 4.07
N GLY A 1053 10.86 -45.28 3.55
CA GLY A 1053 9.73 -45.07 2.64
C GLY A 1053 8.51 -44.52 3.39
N ILE A 1054 7.90 -45.33 4.26
CA ILE A 1054 6.80 -44.93 5.15
C ILE A 1054 7.24 -45.09 6.61
N GLN A 1055 7.15 -44.01 7.39
CA GLN A 1055 7.60 -43.94 8.77
C GLN A 1055 6.43 -43.73 9.74
N PHE A 1056 6.30 -44.61 10.72
CA PHE A 1056 5.38 -44.51 11.86
C PHE A 1056 6.16 -44.08 13.11
N LYS A 1057 6.11 -42.79 13.45
CA LYS A 1057 6.88 -42.25 14.58
C LYS A 1057 6.24 -42.56 15.93
N ASN A 1058 7.06 -42.47 16.97
CA ASN A 1058 6.62 -42.47 18.36
C ASN A 1058 5.95 -41.15 18.75
N GLY A 1059 5.11 -41.16 19.77
CA GLY A 1059 4.40 -39.96 20.23
C GLY A 1059 3.33 -40.27 21.28
N GLY A 1060 2.63 -39.22 21.73
CA GLY A 1060 1.56 -39.29 22.73
C GLY A 1060 0.26 -39.91 22.23
N GLY A 1061 0.05 -40.00 20.91
CA GLY A 1061 -1.12 -40.60 20.27
C GLY A 1061 -0.88 -41.99 19.66
N ASN A 1062 -1.92 -42.51 19.00
CA ASN A 1062 -2.01 -43.81 18.33
C ASN A 1062 -2.28 -43.63 16.82
N MET A 1063 -1.95 -44.66 16.01
CA MET A 1063 -2.23 -44.70 14.57
C MET A 1063 -2.98 -45.99 14.19
N PRO A 1064 -4.28 -46.10 14.53
CA PRO A 1064 -5.03 -47.33 14.31
C PRO A 1064 -5.49 -47.48 12.85
N ASN A 1065 -5.45 -48.72 12.36
CA ASN A 1065 -6.06 -49.15 11.10
C ASN A 1065 -5.62 -48.34 9.86
N VAL A 1066 -4.34 -48.00 9.76
CA VAL A 1066 -3.80 -47.36 8.56
C VAL A 1066 -3.86 -48.35 7.39
N ALA A 1067 -4.61 -48.03 6.34
CA ALA A 1067 -4.72 -48.87 5.15
C ALA A 1067 -3.67 -48.47 4.12
N ILE A 1068 -2.81 -49.40 3.70
CA ILE A 1068 -1.78 -49.17 2.69
C ILE A 1068 -2.00 -50.15 1.53
N THR A 1069 -2.39 -49.64 0.36
CA THR A 1069 -2.79 -50.48 -0.78
C THR A 1069 -2.09 -50.09 -2.08
N ASN A 1070 -1.54 -51.04 -2.83
CA ASN A 1070 -0.88 -50.78 -4.13
C ASN A 1070 0.24 -49.72 -4.05
N VAL A 1071 1.05 -49.76 -2.98
CA VAL A 1071 2.17 -48.83 -2.81
C VAL A 1071 3.46 -49.50 -3.26
N ARG A 1072 4.25 -48.81 -4.07
CA ARG A 1072 5.61 -49.23 -4.43
C ARG A 1072 6.62 -48.36 -3.71
N ILE A 1073 7.57 -48.99 -3.04
CA ILE A 1073 8.71 -48.34 -2.39
C ILE A 1073 9.97 -48.95 -2.98
N ASP A 1074 10.85 -48.12 -3.52
CA ASP A 1074 12.11 -48.56 -4.10
C ASP A 1074 13.25 -47.66 -3.64
N LYS A 1075 14.33 -48.28 -3.16
CA LYS A 1075 15.58 -47.60 -2.81
C LYS A 1075 15.45 -46.60 -1.65
N SER A 1076 15.11 -47.08 -0.46
CA SER A 1076 15.28 -46.30 0.78
C SER A 1076 16.76 -46.29 1.19
N ASN A 1077 17.47 -45.20 0.91
CA ASN A 1077 18.95 -45.20 0.89
C ASN A 1077 19.58 -45.45 2.26
N ASN A 1078 18.99 -44.91 3.32
CA ASN A 1078 19.53 -44.97 4.68
C ASN A 1078 18.47 -45.39 5.70
N GLY A 1079 17.45 -46.14 5.27
CA GLY A 1079 16.37 -46.57 6.15
C GLY A 1079 15.60 -47.79 5.63
N ALA A 1080 14.46 -48.07 6.25
CA ALA A 1080 13.59 -49.18 5.89
C ALA A 1080 12.57 -48.78 4.82
N GLY A 1081 12.03 -49.74 4.09
CA GLY A 1081 10.90 -49.44 3.22
C GLY A 1081 9.68 -48.95 4.01
N ILE A 1082 9.33 -49.67 5.08
CA ILE A 1082 8.33 -49.25 6.06
C ILE A 1082 8.92 -49.42 7.47
N LEU A 1083 8.92 -48.36 8.27
CA LEU A 1083 9.46 -48.34 9.63
C LEU A 1083 8.39 -48.08 10.67
N ALA A 1084 8.30 -48.94 11.69
CA ALA A 1084 7.66 -48.63 12.96
C ALA A 1084 8.73 -48.33 14.02
N MET A 1085 8.77 -47.07 14.49
CA MET A 1085 9.76 -46.64 15.48
C MET A 1085 9.48 -47.20 16.88
N SER A 1086 10.51 -47.22 17.72
CA SER A 1086 10.40 -47.60 19.13
C SER A 1086 9.37 -46.72 19.84
N GLY A 1087 8.39 -47.31 20.51
CA GLY A 1087 7.28 -46.59 21.15
C GLY A 1087 6.13 -46.18 20.22
N ALA A 1088 6.19 -46.47 18.92
CA ALA A 1088 5.03 -46.32 18.03
C ALA A 1088 3.90 -47.28 18.44
N ARG A 1089 2.65 -46.85 18.28
CA ARG A 1089 1.44 -47.60 18.64
C ARG A 1089 0.44 -47.58 17.50
N GLY A 1090 -0.27 -48.69 17.31
CA GLY A 1090 -1.33 -48.83 16.30
C GLY A 1090 -1.13 -50.03 15.40
N ASN A 1091 -1.68 -49.95 14.19
CA ASN A 1091 -1.55 -51.00 13.21
C ASN A 1091 -1.72 -50.48 11.77
N ALA A 1092 -1.05 -51.14 10.84
CA ALA A 1092 -1.26 -50.95 9.42
C ALA A 1092 -1.65 -52.27 8.73
N VAL A 1093 -2.55 -52.17 7.76
CA VAL A 1093 -2.97 -53.27 6.90
C VAL A 1093 -2.42 -53.03 5.49
N LEU A 1094 -1.58 -53.94 5.02
CA LEU A 1094 -0.87 -53.87 3.75
C LEU A 1094 -1.57 -54.75 2.71
N SER A 1095 -1.77 -54.23 1.49
CA SER A 1095 -2.29 -55.01 0.37
C SER A 1095 -1.63 -54.59 -0.94
N GLY A 1096 -0.93 -55.50 -1.61
CA GLY A 1096 -0.26 -55.17 -2.88
C GLY A 1096 0.88 -54.17 -2.73
N VAL A 1097 1.58 -54.21 -1.58
CA VAL A 1097 2.72 -53.34 -1.31
C VAL A 1097 4.00 -54.01 -1.82
N THR A 1098 4.77 -53.31 -2.65
CA THR A 1098 6.07 -53.80 -3.14
C THR A 1098 7.19 -52.94 -2.56
N VAL A 1099 8.15 -53.58 -1.90
CA VAL A 1099 9.34 -52.89 -1.35
C VAL A 1099 10.61 -53.53 -1.91
N THR A 1100 11.48 -52.71 -2.50
CA THR A 1100 12.76 -53.15 -3.06
C THR A 1100 13.90 -52.23 -2.67
N ASN A 1101 15.11 -52.77 -2.54
CA ASN A 1101 16.36 -52.02 -2.39
C ASN A 1101 16.45 -51.06 -1.17
N SER A 1102 15.73 -51.31 -0.09
CA SER A 1102 15.85 -50.55 1.17
C SER A 1102 17.05 -51.03 2.01
N ALA A 1103 17.80 -50.09 2.58
CA ALA A 1103 19.04 -50.38 3.31
C ALA A 1103 18.83 -51.21 4.58
N ASP A 1104 17.81 -50.88 5.37
CA ASP A 1104 17.58 -51.52 6.68
C ASP A 1104 16.53 -52.64 6.63
N GLY A 1105 16.04 -52.97 5.43
CA GLY A 1105 15.04 -54.00 5.19
C GLY A 1105 13.69 -53.45 4.74
N ASN A 1106 12.81 -54.38 4.35
CA ASN A 1106 11.56 -54.00 3.69
C ASN A 1106 10.51 -53.45 4.66
N ILE A 1107 10.28 -54.15 5.77
CA ILE A 1107 9.36 -53.76 6.84
C ILE A 1107 10.09 -54.00 8.16
N VAL A 1108 10.28 -52.94 8.94
CA VAL A 1108 11.08 -52.96 10.17
C VAL A 1108 10.24 -52.47 11.34
N THR A 1109 10.30 -53.21 12.45
CA THR A 1109 9.72 -52.81 13.74
C THR A 1109 10.85 -52.69 14.75
N GLN A 1110 11.13 -51.47 15.21
CA GLN A 1110 12.19 -51.24 16.19
C GLN A 1110 11.82 -51.84 17.55
N PRO A 1111 12.80 -52.28 18.35
CA PRO A 1111 12.56 -52.76 19.72
C PRO A 1111 11.77 -51.75 20.55
N GLY A 1112 10.75 -52.23 21.28
CA GLY A 1112 9.89 -51.38 22.10
C GLY A 1112 8.71 -50.73 21.37
N SER A 1113 8.55 -50.95 20.06
CA SER A 1113 7.33 -50.60 19.34
C SER A 1113 6.17 -51.54 19.71
N GLN A 1114 4.95 -51.00 19.80
CA GLN A 1114 3.70 -51.76 19.91
C GLN A 1114 2.92 -51.77 18.60
N PHE A 1115 3.47 -51.14 17.55
CA PHE A 1115 2.83 -51.07 16.24
C PHE A 1115 2.90 -52.43 15.54
N THR A 1116 1.80 -52.83 14.88
CA THR A 1116 1.72 -54.12 14.19
C THR A 1116 1.42 -53.97 12.70
N PHE A 1117 2.00 -54.84 11.89
CA PHE A 1117 1.73 -54.94 10.46
C PHE A 1117 0.97 -56.23 10.17
N SER A 1118 0.00 -56.16 9.25
CA SER A 1118 -0.76 -57.31 8.78
C SER A 1118 -1.06 -57.19 7.28
N GLY A 1119 -1.38 -58.29 6.60
CA GLY A 1119 -1.70 -58.30 5.17
C GLY A 1119 -0.56 -58.86 4.30
N SER A 1120 -0.65 -58.62 2.98
CA SER A 1120 0.22 -59.23 1.95
C SER A 1120 0.73 -58.25 0.91
#